data_AF-A0A371H8Z8-F1
#
_entry.id   AF-A0A371H8Z8-F1
#
_cell.length_a   1.000
_cell.length_b   1.000
_cell.length_c   1.000
_cell.angle_alpha   90.00
_cell.angle_beta   90.00
_cell.angle_gamma   90.00
#
_symmetry.space_group_name_H-M   'P 1'
#
loop_
_entity.id
_entity.type
_entity.pdbx_description
1 polymer ?
#
loop_
_entity_poly.entity_id
_entity_poly.type
_entity_poly.pdbx_seq_one_letter_code
_entity_poly.pdbx_strand_id
1 'polypeptide(L)'
;APCVDHWTAVLRILKYIKKTPGQGLLYEDKGDTHISCYCDADWAGSPIDRRSTTGFCIFIGGNMVSWKSKKQNTVARSGAEAEYRAMASVITCELIWNRCDKSADSMTGTDLTSSSEKSEIRLFCDKAFSRLKGSDRNLPQVVRVQSLLRRGIGVHHAGLLPIVKEVVEMLFCRGVIKVLFSTETFAMGVNAPARTVVFDTLRKFDGKEFRQLLPGEYTQMAGRAGRRGLDEIGTVILMCRDELPEESDLKRVIVGSATRLESQFRLTYIMILHLLRVEELKVEDMLKRSFAEFHAQKKLPEMQQLLKRKLNQPSKAIECIKGEPTIEEYYDLYSEAETYSNQISEAILQSPSAQQFLNTGRVVIVKSESVQDHLLGVVVKTPPPNNKLYTVFVIKPDMPSTVENASSSGNLQKKSGEFDQGYFVMPKSRRGLVDEYSTSVSARKGRGIINIKFPHYGSACGMGYEVREVDSKEFLCICSSKIKIDQVGLLEDVNTSVYSKTVQLLLDLKSDGNKYPPALDPVKDLKLKDVKLVATYHKWTRLLEKMSQNQCHGCIKLEEHLKLAKEIKAHKEEVYALQFQMSDEALKQMPDFQGRIDVLKEIGCIDEDLVVQMKGRVACEMNSGEELICTECLFENQLDELEPEEAVALMSAFVFQQKNTSEPSLTPKLAEAKHRLYQTAIRLGELQVKFNLPINPAEYAQENLKFGLVEVVYEWAKGTPFADICELTDVPEGLIVRTIVRLDETCREFKNAAAIMGNSALCKKMEIASNAIKRDI
;
A
#
# COMPACT_ATOMS: atom_id res chain seq x y z
N ALA A 1 -34.34 4.37 -19.67
CA ALA A 1 -34.99 3.78 -20.86
C ALA A 1 -33.94 3.06 -21.71
N PRO A 2 -34.30 2.05 -22.54
CA PRO A 2 -33.35 1.41 -23.44
C PRO A 2 -32.91 2.36 -24.57
N CYS A 3 -31.60 2.45 -24.81
CA CYS A 3 -31.01 3.27 -25.87
C CYS A 3 -30.87 2.49 -27.19
N VAL A 4 -30.53 3.19 -28.28
CA VAL A 4 -30.26 2.59 -29.60
C VAL A 4 -29.16 1.52 -29.53
N ASP A 5 -28.17 1.70 -28.66
CA ASP A 5 -27.11 0.72 -28.42
C ASP A 5 -27.63 -0.57 -27.78
N HIS A 6 -28.59 -0.46 -26.85
CA HIS A 6 -29.23 -1.63 -26.22
C HIS A 6 -30.07 -2.41 -27.25
N TRP A 7 -30.79 -1.70 -28.12
CA TRP A 7 -31.51 -2.32 -29.23
C TRP A 7 -30.55 -3.00 -30.22
N THR A 8 -29.41 -2.39 -30.49
CA THR A 8 -28.35 -2.94 -31.34
C THR A 8 -27.71 -4.20 -30.73
N ALA A 9 -27.50 -4.23 -29.42
CA ALA A 9 -27.03 -5.40 -28.68
C ALA A 9 -28.06 -6.55 -28.73
N VAL A 10 -29.34 -6.29 -28.45
CA VAL A 10 -30.43 -7.27 -28.55
C VAL A 10 -30.55 -7.83 -29.97
N LEU A 11 -30.47 -6.98 -31.00
CA LEU A 11 -30.43 -7.43 -32.40
C LEU A 11 -29.20 -8.30 -32.72
N ARG A 12 -28.07 -8.11 -32.03
CA ARG A 12 -26.86 -8.94 -32.17
C ARG A 12 -27.07 -10.33 -31.56
N ILE A 13 -27.68 -10.40 -30.38
CA ILE A 13 -28.05 -11.64 -29.69
C ILE A 13 -29.10 -12.43 -30.51
N LEU A 14 -30.15 -11.77 -30.98
CA LEU A 14 -31.19 -12.40 -31.82
C LEU A 14 -30.62 -12.91 -33.16
N LYS A 15 -29.66 -12.20 -33.77
CA LYS A 15 -28.94 -12.66 -34.97
C LYS A 15 -28.04 -13.87 -34.70
N TYR A 16 -27.48 -13.99 -33.50
CA TYR A 16 -26.72 -15.18 -33.08
C TYR A 16 -27.66 -16.38 -32.92
N ILE A 17 -28.68 -16.26 -32.07
CA ILE A 17 -29.66 -17.33 -31.80
C ILE A 17 -30.34 -17.82 -33.09
N LYS A 18 -30.71 -16.91 -34.01
CA LYS A 18 -31.30 -17.26 -35.32
C LYS A 18 -30.31 -17.94 -36.27
N LYS A 19 -29.00 -17.84 -36.05
CA LYS A 19 -27.95 -18.52 -36.82
C LYS A 19 -27.46 -19.84 -36.20
N THR A 20 -27.72 -20.08 -34.92
CA THR A 20 -27.29 -21.29 -34.20
C THR A 20 -28.43 -22.26 -33.77
N PRO A 21 -29.62 -22.33 -34.42
CA PRO A 21 -30.64 -23.30 -34.00
C PRO A 21 -30.14 -24.73 -34.30
N GLY A 22 -30.22 -25.61 -33.31
CA GLY A 22 -29.72 -27.00 -33.41
C GLY A 22 -28.22 -27.16 -33.18
N GLN A 23 -27.48 -26.11 -32.83
CA GLN A 23 -26.11 -26.23 -32.32
C GLN A 23 -26.12 -26.43 -30.79
N GLY A 24 -25.25 -27.32 -30.30
CA GLY A 24 -25.09 -27.62 -28.87
C GLY A 24 -23.67 -28.10 -28.57
N LEU A 25 -23.32 -28.19 -27.29
CA LEU A 25 -22.01 -28.71 -26.86
C LEU A 25 -22.05 -30.24 -26.84
N LEU A 26 -21.28 -30.87 -27.72
CA LEU A 26 -21.02 -32.30 -27.67
C LEU A 26 -19.83 -32.56 -26.73
N TYR A 27 -20.07 -33.34 -25.68
CA TYR A 27 -19.00 -33.85 -24.81
C TYR A 27 -18.60 -35.24 -25.34
N GLU A 28 -17.36 -35.35 -25.81
CA GLU A 28 -16.78 -36.58 -26.35
C GLU A 28 -15.82 -37.17 -25.31
N ASP A 29 -15.88 -38.48 -25.04
CA ASP A 29 -14.81 -39.13 -24.26
C ASP A 29 -13.56 -39.26 -25.13
N LYS A 30 -12.50 -38.54 -24.76
CA LYS A 30 -11.21 -38.51 -25.47
C LYS A 30 -10.13 -39.33 -24.75
N GLY A 31 -10.49 -40.06 -23.69
CA GLY A 31 -9.56 -40.86 -22.89
C GLY A 31 -8.57 -40.04 -22.03
N ASP A 32 -8.77 -38.73 -21.93
CA ASP A 32 -7.95 -37.80 -21.16
C ASP A 32 -8.83 -36.98 -20.20
N THR A 33 -8.31 -36.70 -19.01
CA THR A 33 -8.97 -35.88 -17.97
C THR A 33 -8.20 -34.58 -17.67
N HIS A 34 -7.15 -34.27 -18.45
CA HIS A 34 -6.39 -33.04 -18.33
C HIS A 34 -7.29 -31.81 -18.38
N ILE A 35 -7.09 -30.91 -17.40
CA ILE A 35 -7.84 -29.66 -17.27
C ILE A 35 -6.99 -28.53 -17.86
N SER A 36 -7.36 -28.07 -19.05
CA SER A 36 -6.73 -26.88 -19.66
C SER A 36 -7.67 -25.69 -19.53
N CYS A 37 -7.14 -24.55 -19.05
CA CYS A 37 -7.89 -23.31 -18.95
C CYS A 37 -7.20 -22.23 -19.77
N TYR A 38 -8.00 -21.46 -20.49
CA TYR A 38 -7.57 -20.28 -21.23
C TYR A 38 -8.29 -19.08 -20.64
N CYS A 39 -7.56 -17.99 -20.39
CA CYS A 39 -8.11 -16.72 -19.94
C CYS A 39 -7.56 -15.58 -20.79
N ASP A 40 -8.40 -14.57 -21.01
CA ASP A 40 -8.14 -13.41 -21.84
C ASP A 40 -8.71 -12.16 -21.16
N ALA A 41 -8.24 -10.99 -21.53
CA ALA A 41 -8.79 -9.72 -21.07
C ALA A 41 -8.70 -8.65 -22.16
N ASP A 42 -9.82 -8.01 -22.50
CA ASP A 42 -9.73 -6.73 -23.21
C ASP A 42 -9.00 -5.71 -22.31
N TRP A 43 -8.09 -4.90 -22.87
CA TRP A 43 -7.47 -3.83 -22.10
C TRP A 43 -8.26 -2.53 -22.27
N ALA A 44 -8.97 -2.14 -21.20
CA ALA A 44 -9.82 -0.95 -21.16
C ALA A 44 -10.86 -0.88 -22.31
N GLY A 45 -11.41 -2.03 -22.72
CA GLY A 45 -12.36 -2.14 -23.83
C GLY A 45 -13.69 -1.42 -23.60
N SER A 46 -14.04 -1.08 -22.35
CA SER A 46 -15.17 -0.18 -22.09
C SER A 46 -14.77 1.28 -22.32
N PRO A 47 -15.38 2.00 -23.28
CA PRO A 47 -15.00 3.37 -23.60
C PRO A 47 -15.43 4.41 -22.55
N ILE A 48 -16.35 4.05 -21.65
CA ILE A 48 -16.95 4.96 -20.66
C ILE A 48 -16.11 5.03 -19.37
N ASP A 49 -15.81 3.88 -18.77
CA ASP A 49 -15.10 3.79 -17.49
C ASP A 49 -13.68 3.21 -17.59
N ARG A 50 -13.21 2.92 -18.82
CA ARG A 50 -11.88 2.36 -19.14
C ARG A 50 -11.57 1.05 -18.41
N ARG A 51 -12.59 0.33 -17.92
CA ARG A 51 -12.40 -0.99 -17.30
C ARG A 51 -12.29 -2.07 -18.37
N SER A 52 -11.54 -3.10 -18.03
CA SER A 52 -11.31 -4.31 -18.82
C SER A 52 -12.47 -5.30 -18.73
N THR A 53 -12.62 -6.19 -19.71
CA THR A 53 -13.50 -7.37 -19.63
C THR A 53 -12.66 -8.65 -19.67
N THR A 54 -12.77 -9.47 -18.61
CA THR A 54 -12.12 -10.78 -18.55
C THR A 54 -13.00 -11.83 -19.21
N GLY A 55 -12.43 -12.63 -20.11
CA GLY A 55 -12.97 -13.88 -20.60
C GLY A 55 -12.20 -15.08 -20.04
N PHE A 56 -12.87 -16.22 -19.83
CA PHE A 56 -12.20 -17.50 -19.67
C PHE A 56 -13.02 -18.66 -20.19
N CYS A 57 -12.34 -19.76 -20.53
CA CYS A 57 -12.93 -21.06 -20.82
C CYS A 57 -12.06 -22.19 -20.25
N ILE A 58 -12.70 -23.11 -19.54
CA ILE A 58 -12.11 -24.30 -18.93
C ILE A 58 -12.55 -25.52 -19.73
N PHE A 59 -11.58 -26.36 -20.09
CA PHE A 59 -11.77 -27.63 -20.77
C PHE A 59 -11.33 -28.79 -19.89
N ILE A 60 -12.02 -29.93 -19.98
CA ILE A 60 -11.61 -31.22 -19.39
C ILE A 60 -11.58 -32.25 -20.53
N GLY A 61 -10.43 -32.89 -20.74
CA GLY A 61 -10.27 -33.86 -21.85
C GLY A 61 -10.53 -33.25 -23.23
N GLY A 62 -10.27 -31.95 -23.39
CA GLY A 62 -10.57 -31.20 -24.62
C GLY A 62 -12.04 -30.82 -24.82
N ASN A 63 -12.94 -31.07 -23.85
CA ASN A 63 -14.33 -30.62 -23.88
C ASN A 63 -14.53 -29.38 -23.01
N MET A 64 -15.17 -28.32 -23.51
CA MET A 64 -15.40 -27.08 -22.75
C MET A 64 -16.50 -27.30 -21.70
N VAL A 65 -16.17 -27.17 -20.41
CA VAL A 65 -17.08 -27.43 -19.28
C VAL A 65 -17.58 -26.17 -18.56
N SER A 66 -16.83 -25.08 -18.62
CA SER A 66 -17.17 -23.80 -17.99
C SER A 66 -16.59 -22.66 -18.83
N TRP A 67 -17.34 -21.57 -18.98
CA TRP A 67 -16.85 -20.34 -19.60
C TRP A 67 -17.53 -19.13 -18.98
N LYS A 68 -16.85 -17.99 -18.97
CA LYS A 68 -17.36 -16.75 -18.39
C LYS A 68 -16.82 -15.55 -19.14
N SER A 69 -17.62 -14.49 -19.23
CA SER A 69 -17.16 -13.16 -19.61
C SER A 69 -17.71 -12.16 -18.60
N LYS A 70 -16.82 -11.46 -17.89
CA LYS A 70 -17.20 -10.52 -16.82
C LYS A 70 -16.32 -9.27 -16.87
N LYS A 71 -16.95 -8.10 -16.76
CA LYS A 71 -16.26 -6.82 -16.65
C LYS A 71 -15.49 -6.74 -15.32
N GLN A 72 -14.21 -6.35 -15.36
CA GLN A 72 -13.38 -6.18 -14.18
C GLN A 72 -13.90 -4.99 -13.33
N ASN A 73 -13.84 -5.12 -12.01
CA ASN A 73 -14.34 -4.10 -11.09
C ASN A 73 -13.45 -2.84 -11.04
N THR A 74 -12.19 -2.96 -11.45
CA THR A 74 -11.18 -1.88 -11.40
C THR A 74 -10.51 -1.67 -12.76
N VAL A 75 -10.03 -0.46 -13.01
CA VAL A 75 -9.24 -0.14 -14.21
C VAL A 75 -7.85 -0.79 -14.09
N ALA A 76 -7.37 -1.41 -15.17
CA ALA A 76 -6.02 -1.94 -15.26
C ALA A 76 -5.09 -0.90 -15.93
N ARG A 77 -3.94 -0.62 -15.31
CA ARG A 77 -2.95 0.35 -15.79
C ARG A 77 -2.16 -0.17 -17.00
N SER A 78 -2.17 -1.48 -17.24
CA SER A 78 -1.60 -2.14 -18.43
C SER A 78 -2.42 -3.35 -18.85
N GLY A 79 -2.20 -3.85 -20.08
CA GLY A 79 -2.79 -5.11 -20.55
C GLY A 79 -2.36 -6.31 -19.70
N ALA A 80 -1.07 -6.41 -19.37
CA ALA A 80 -0.55 -7.45 -18.48
C ALA A 80 -1.24 -7.45 -17.10
N GLU A 81 -1.57 -6.29 -16.52
CA GLU A 81 -2.34 -6.23 -15.27
C GLU A 81 -3.79 -6.73 -15.46
N ALA A 82 -4.40 -6.50 -16.62
CA ALA A 82 -5.72 -7.04 -16.95
C ALA A 82 -5.69 -8.57 -17.13
N GLU A 83 -4.67 -9.10 -17.80
CA GLU A 83 -4.43 -10.54 -18.00
C GLU A 83 -4.13 -11.27 -16.67
N TYR A 84 -3.23 -10.73 -15.83
CA TYR A 84 -2.98 -11.29 -14.49
C TYR A 84 -4.24 -11.28 -13.61
N ARG A 85 -5.10 -10.25 -13.73
CA ARG A 85 -6.42 -10.22 -13.07
C ARG A 85 -7.38 -11.27 -13.63
N ALA A 86 -7.35 -11.54 -14.93
CA ALA A 86 -8.13 -12.61 -15.55
C ALA A 86 -7.74 -13.99 -14.98
N MET A 87 -6.43 -14.30 -15.00
CA MET A 87 -5.87 -15.53 -14.45
C MET A 87 -6.17 -15.68 -12.95
N ALA A 88 -5.99 -14.61 -12.15
CA ALA A 88 -6.32 -14.62 -10.73
C ALA A 88 -7.82 -14.85 -10.47
N SER A 89 -8.71 -14.30 -11.31
CA SER A 89 -10.17 -14.48 -11.19
C SER A 89 -10.59 -15.93 -11.41
N VAL A 90 -10.00 -16.60 -12.40
CA VAL A 90 -10.19 -18.04 -12.66
C VAL A 90 -9.77 -18.87 -11.46
N ILE A 91 -8.53 -18.66 -10.98
CA ILE A 91 -7.91 -19.49 -9.94
C ILE A 91 -8.60 -19.30 -8.58
N THR A 92 -9.05 -18.08 -8.25
CA THR A 92 -9.72 -17.78 -6.96
C THR A 92 -11.13 -18.34 -6.88
N CYS A 93 -11.92 -18.27 -7.95
CA CYS A 93 -13.37 -18.50 -7.86
C CYS A 93 -13.79 -19.97 -7.91
N GLU A 94 -13.23 -20.78 -8.81
CA GLU A 94 -13.76 -22.15 -9.08
C GLU A 94 -12.89 -23.29 -8.56
N LEU A 95 -11.65 -23.02 -8.10
CA LEU A 95 -10.70 -24.08 -7.74
C LEU A 95 -10.53 -24.30 -6.23
N ILE A 96 -10.53 -23.28 -5.37
CA ILE A 96 -10.05 -23.42 -3.98
C ILE A 96 -10.90 -24.40 -3.15
N TRP A 97 -12.23 -24.26 -3.17
CA TRP A 97 -13.11 -25.06 -2.30
C TRP A 97 -13.34 -26.44 -2.91
N ASN A 98 -13.64 -26.45 -4.22
CA ASN A 98 -13.75 -27.64 -5.05
C ASN A 98 -12.48 -28.52 -5.04
N ARG A 99 -11.29 -28.04 -4.62
CA ARG A 99 -10.08 -28.89 -4.50
C ARG A 99 -10.22 -29.99 -3.44
N CYS A 100 -10.87 -29.72 -2.30
CA CYS A 100 -11.10 -30.73 -1.26
C CYS A 100 -12.03 -31.84 -1.80
N ASP A 101 -13.15 -31.41 -2.39
CA ASP A 101 -14.13 -32.29 -3.00
C ASP A 101 -13.56 -33.11 -4.16
N LYS A 102 -12.97 -32.44 -5.18
CA LYS A 102 -12.35 -33.08 -6.34
C LYS A 102 -11.22 -34.04 -5.95
N SER A 103 -10.50 -33.81 -4.85
CA SER A 103 -9.47 -34.75 -4.37
C SER A 103 -10.08 -36.01 -3.76
N ALA A 104 -11.19 -35.90 -3.03
CA ALA A 104 -11.95 -37.05 -2.55
C ALA A 104 -12.67 -37.80 -3.69
N ASP A 105 -13.25 -37.09 -4.64
CA ASP A 105 -13.92 -37.68 -5.81
C ASP A 105 -12.92 -38.30 -6.80
N SER A 106 -11.67 -37.81 -6.88
CA SER A 106 -10.58 -38.48 -7.63
C SER A 106 -10.26 -39.86 -7.06
N MET A 107 -10.50 -40.08 -5.76
CA MET A 107 -10.47 -41.39 -5.14
C MET A 107 -11.82 -42.08 -5.30
N THR A 108 -12.17 -42.57 -6.49
CA THR A 108 -13.38 -43.40 -6.73
C THR A 108 -13.16 -44.89 -6.46
N GLY A 109 -11.99 -45.43 -6.82
CA GLY A 109 -11.74 -46.89 -6.82
C GLY A 109 -11.24 -47.50 -5.50
N THR A 110 -10.92 -46.69 -4.49
CA THR A 110 -10.27 -47.15 -3.25
C THR A 110 -11.25 -47.36 -2.09
N ASP A 111 -11.09 -48.43 -1.31
CA ASP A 111 -11.89 -48.64 -0.10
C ASP A 111 -10.96 -48.94 1.07
N LEU A 112 -11.06 -48.14 2.13
CA LEU A 112 -10.15 -48.15 3.27
C LEU A 112 -10.82 -48.71 4.53
N THR A 113 -11.98 -49.36 4.40
CA THR A 113 -12.83 -49.78 5.53
C THR A 113 -13.22 -51.26 5.49
N SER A 114 -13.04 -51.92 6.63
CA SER A 114 -13.54 -53.27 6.89
C SER A 114 -15.07 -53.31 6.96
N SER A 115 -15.66 -54.49 6.77
CA SER A 115 -17.12 -54.69 6.86
C SER A 115 -17.71 -54.27 8.21
N SER A 116 -16.95 -54.43 9.30
CA SER A 116 -17.32 -53.96 10.64
C SER A 116 -17.35 -52.44 10.75
N GLU A 117 -16.33 -51.75 10.23
CA GLU A 117 -16.28 -50.28 10.25
C GLU A 117 -17.38 -49.68 9.36
N LYS A 118 -17.65 -50.28 8.20
CA LYS A 118 -18.78 -49.91 7.32
C LYS A 118 -20.11 -49.99 8.05
N SER A 119 -20.34 -51.03 8.85
CA SER A 119 -21.54 -51.16 9.67
C SER A 119 -21.60 -50.12 10.78
N GLU A 120 -20.49 -49.81 11.47
CA GLU A 120 -20.47 -48.73 12.48
C GLU A 120 -20.75 -47.36 11.84
N ILE A 121 -20.02 -47.00 10.78
CA ILE A 121 -20.18 -45.74 10.04
C ILE A 121 -21.62 -45.60 9.54
N ARG A 122 -22.19 -46.67 8.97
CA ARG A 122 -23.59 -46.66 8.53
C ARG A 122 -24.55 -46.42 9.69
N LEU A 123 -24.46 -47.18 10.78
CA LEU A 123 -25.35 -47.03 11.94
C LEU A 123 -25.21 -45.64 12.59
N PHE A 124 -24.01 -45.05 12.57
CA PHE A 124 -23.77 -43.71 13.07
C PHE A 124 -24.37 -42.63 12.15
N CYS A 125 -24.10 -42.69 10.84
CA CYS A 125 -24.68 -41.77 9.85
C CYS A 125 -26.22 -41.86 9.81
N ASP A 126 -26.77 -43.08 9.77
CA ASP A 126 -28.23 -43.30 9.72
C ASP A 126 -28.90 -42.73 11.00
N LYS A 127 -28.25 -42.81 12.17
CA LYS A 127 -28.70 -42.21 13.45
C LYS A 127 -28.48 -40.68 13.55
N ALA A 128 -27.47 -40.14 12.86
CA ALA A 128 -27.22 -38.70 12.84
C ALA A 128 -28.19 -37.99 11.90
N PHE A 129 -28.27 -38.45 10.65
CA PHE A 129 -29.11 -37.86 9.61
C PHE A 129 -30.61 -38.16 9.80
N SER A 130 -31.01 -39.09 10.68
CA SER A 130 -32.41 -39.22 11.09
C SER A 130 -32.95 -37.99 11.84
N ARG A 131 -32.08 -37.06 12.28
CA ARG A 131 -32.49 -35.75 12.82
C ARG A 131 -33.02 -34.79 11.73
N LEU A 132 -32.57 -34.96 10.49
CA LEU A 132 -33.01 -34.16 9.35
C LEU A 132 -34.43 -34.54 8.95
N LYS A 133 -35.18 -33.60 8.35
CA LYS A 133 -36.57 -33.80 7.94
C LYS A 133 -36.66 -34.12 6.45
N GLY A 134 -37.85 -34.60 6.04
CA GLY A 134 -38.30 -34.70 4.65
C GLY A 134 -37.22 -34.92 3.58
N SER A 135 -37.09 -33.93 2.69
CA SER A 135 -36.14 -33.87 1.58
C SER A 135 -34.69 -33.64 2.02
N ASP A 136 -34.44 -33.02 3.18
CA ASP A 136 -33.11 -32.63 3.66
C ASP A 136 -32.16 -33.83 3.82
N ARG A 137 -32.72 -35.02 4.10
CA ARG A 137 -31.97 -36.30 4.15
C ARG A 137 -31.39 -36.73 2.80
N ASN A 138 -32.02 -36.29 1.71
CA ASN A 138 -31.72 -36.69 0.35
C ASN A 138 -30.89 -35.62 -0.40
N LEU A 139 -30.46 -34.55 0.28
CA LEU A 139 -29.60 -33.51 -0.30
C LEU A 139 -28.35 -34.13 -0.94
N PRO A 140 -27.94 -33.69 -2.15
CA PRO A 140 -26.78 -34.26 -2.85
C PRO A 140 -25.51 -34.31 -2.00
N GLN A 141 -25.24 -33.25 -1.21
CA GLN A 141 -24.10 -33.21 -0.29
C GLN A 141 -24.17 -34.30 0.79
N VAL A 142 -25.33 -34.52 1.41
CA VAL A 142 -25.51 -35.53 2.48
C VAL A 142 -25.31 -36.93 1.93
N VAL A 143 -25.92 -37.24 0.78
CA VAL A 143 -25.79 -38.55 0.11
C VAL A 143 -24.36 -38.81 -0.36
N ARG A 144 -23.71 -37.81 -0.96
CA ARG A 144 -22.31 -37.90 -1.41
C ARG A 144 -21.35 -38.10 -0.23
N VAL A 145 -21.49 -37.34 0.86
CA VAL A 145 -20.63 -37.51 2.04
C VAL A 145 -20.90 -38.85 2.74
N GLN A 146 -22.14 -39.34 2.79
CA GLN A 146 -22.42 -40.68 3.32
C GLN A 146 -21.74 -41.79 2.47
N SER A 147 -21.67 -41.61 1.14
CA SER A 147 -20.95 -42.52 0.23
C SER A 147 -19.44 -42.53 0.51
N LEU A 148 -18.81 -41.35 0.63
CA LEU A 148 -17.37 -41.21 0.91
C LEU A 148 -17.00 -41.79 2.29
N LEU A 149 -17.79 -41.46 3.33
CA LEU A 149 -17.56 -41.94 4.69
C LEU A 149 -17.60 -43.47 4.76
N ARG A 150 -18.54 -44.13 4.07
CA ARG A 150 -18.64 -45.61 3.96
C ARG A 150 -17.44 -46.29 3.28
N ARG A 151 -16.48 -45.53 2.76
CA ARG A 151 -15.22 -46.01 2.15
C ARG A 151 -13.99 -45.61 2.98
N GLY A 152 -14.18 -44.96 4.13
CA GLY A 152 -13.12 -44.44 5.00
C GLY A 152 -12.54 -43.10 4.56
N ILE A 153 -13.22 -42.37 3.68
CA ILE A 153 -12.77 -41.07 3.14
C ILE A 153 -13.69 -39.96 3.70
N GLY A 154 -13.09 -38.93 4.30
CA GLY A 154 -13.78 -37.75 4.81
C GLY A 154 -13.42 -36.49 4.03
N VAL A 155 -14.34 -35.52 4.04
CA VAL A 155 -14.14 -34.16 3.52
C VAL A 155 -14.61 -33.17 4.60
N HIS A 156 -13.86 -32.10 4.84
CA HIS A 156 -14.21 -31.09 5.86
C HIS A 156 -13.78 -29.67 5.48
N HIS A 157 -14.75 -28.79 5.25
CA HIS A 157 -14.53 -27.38 4.95
C HIS A 157 -15.74 -26.55 5.41
N ALA A 158 -15.58 -25.22 5.36
CA ALA A 158 -16.60 -24.27 5.80
C ALA A 158 -17.89 -24.23 4.95
N GLY A 159 -17.94 -24.96 3.82
CA GLY A 159 -19.12 -25.05 2.95
C GLY A 159 -20.05 -26.24 3.23
N LEU A 160 -19.63 -27.21 4.03
CA LEU A 160 -20.48 -28.33 4.44
C LEU A 160 -21.50 -27.91 5.51
N LEU A 161 -22.67 -28.52 5.48
CA LEU A 161 -23.72 -28.36 6.50
C LEU A 161 -23.15 -28.65 7.91
N PRO A 162 -23.54 -27.90 8.97
CA PRO A 162 -22.96 -28.06 10.32
C PRO A 162 -23.01 -29.50 10.84
N ILE A 163 -24.17 -30.16 10.74
CA ILE A 163 -24.37 -31.56 11.11
C ILE A 163 -23.46 -32.54 10.33
N VAL A 164 -23.19 -32.26 9.04
CA VAL A 164 -22.31 -33.09 8.21
C VAL A 164 -20.86 -32.93 8.70
N LYS A 165 -20.42 -31.71 9.01
CA LYS A 165 -19.09 -31.48 9.59
C LYS A 165 -18.93 -32.20 10.93
N GLU A 166 -19.88 -32.06 11.84
CA GLU A 166 -19.86 -32.74 13.15
C GLU A 166 -19.75 -34.27 13.00
N VAL A 167 -20.50 -34.86 12.05
CA VAL A 167 -20.42 -36.29 11.75
C VAL A 167 -19.04 -36.69 11.23
N VAL A 168 -18.43 -35.91 10.34
CA VAL A 168 -17.06 -36.15 9.84
C VAL A 168 -16.02 -36.02 10.97
N GLU A 169 -16.12 -34.96 11.79
CA GLU A 169 -15.24 -34.72 12.95
C GLU A 169 -15.31 -35.88 13.96
N MET A 170 -16.52 -36.33 14.31
CA MET A 170 -16.73 -37.45 15.24
C MET A 170 -16.25 -38.79 14.69
N LEU A 171 -16.46 -39.09 13.40
CA LEU A 171 -16.01 -40.33 12.78
C LEU A 171 -14.48 -40.36 12.56
N PHE A 172 -13.85 -39.20 12.31
CA PHE A 172 -12.40 -39.08 12.27
C PHE A 172 -11.77 -39.30 13.65
N CYS A 173 -12.30 -38.67 14.71
CA CYS A 173 -11.82 -38.88 16.07
C CYS A 173 -12.03 -40.31 16.61
N ARG A 174 -12.94 -41.09 16.02
CA ARG A 174 -13.08 -42.54 16.26
C ARG A 174 -12.04 -43.40 15.52
N GLY A 175 -11.31 -42.84 14.56
CA GLY A 175 -10.32 -43.55 13.75
C GLY A 175 -10.89 -44.47 12.66
N VAL A 176 -12.21 -44.42 12.40
CA VAL A 176 -12.84 -45.21 11.32
C VAL A 176 -12.67 -44.55 9.94
N ILE A 177 -12.50 -43.23 9.89
CA ILE A 177 -12.05 -42.50 8.69
C ILE A 177 -10.52 -42.53 8.63
N LYS A 178 -9.98 -42.92 7.46
CA LYS A 178 -8.55 -43.18 7.25
C LYS A 178 -7.85 -42.06 6.48
N VAL A 179 -8.59 -41.38 5.60
CA VAL A 179 -8.13 -40.21 4.84
C VAL A 179 -9.16 -39.09 5.02
N LEU A 180 -8.69 -37.88 5.31
CA LEU A 180 -9.52 -36.69 5.48
C LEU A 180 -8.94 -35.54 4.65
N PHE A 181 -9.70 -35.05 3.67
CA PHE A 181 -9.39 -33.83 2.94
C PHE A 181 -10.00 -32.64 3.69
N SER A 182 -9.20 -31.63 4.06
CA SER A 182 -9.72 -30.52 4.86
C SER A 182 -9.01 -29.19 4.68
N THR A 183 -9.75 -28.10 4.90
CA THR A 183 -9.23 -26.73 4.98
C THR A 183 -8.64 -26.42 6.36
N GLU A 184 -7.77 -25.41 6.41
CA GLU A 184 -7.08 -24.87 7.60
C GLU A 184 -7.90 -24.84 8.91
N THR A 185 -9.20 -24.52 8.82
CA THR A 185 -10.15 -24.49 9.94
C THR A 185 -10.16 -25.74 10.82
N PHE A 186 -10.00 -26.94 10.25
CA PHE A 186 -9.96 -28.19 11.03
C PHE A 186 -8.66 -28.33 11.80
N ALA A 187 -7.53 -28.12 11.11
CA ALA A 187 -6.19 -28.22 11.67
C ALA A 187 -5.91 -27.15 12.72
N MET A 188 -6.55 -25.98 12.64
CA MET A 188 -6.54 -24.99 13.73
C MET A 188 -7.50 -25.37 14.87
N GLY A 189 -8.78 -25.65 14.56
CA GLY A 189 -9.88 -25.65 15.53
C GLY A 189 -10.12 -26.92 16.33
N VAL A 190 -9.72 -28.10 15.84
CA VAL A 190 -10.06 -29.39 16.49
C VAL A 190 -8.81 -30.10 17.02
N ASN A 191 -8.90 -30.73 18.19
CA ASN A 191 -7.83 -31.60 18.71
C ASN A 191 -7.88 -33.00 18.07
N ALA A 192 -7.70 -33.05 16.76
CA ALA A 192 -7.79 -34.26 15.94
C ALA A 192 -6.42 -34.64 15.35
N PRO A 193 -5.58 -35.40 16.09
CA PRO A 193 -4.26 -35.80 15.61
C PRO A 193 -4.34 -36.93 14.56
N ALA A 194 -3.48 -36.87 13.55
CA ALA A 194 -3.33 -37.86 12.50
C ALA A 194 -1.93 -38.50 12.57
N ARG A 195 -1.72 -39.69 11.98
CA ARG A 195 -0.36 -40.25 11.85
C ARG A 195 0.49 -39.45 10.86
N THR A 196 -0.13 -39.02 9.77
CA THR A 196 0.50 -38.29 8.66
C THR A 196 -0.31 -37.04 8.33
N VAL A 197 0.36 -35.91 8.12
CA VAL A 197 -0.22 -34.69 7.54
C VAL A 197 0.36 -34.48 6.14
N VAL A 198 -0.50 -34.14 5.18
CA VAL A 198 -0.10 -33.90 3.78
C VAL A 198 -0.55 -32.50 3.37
N PHE A 199 0.39 -31.68 2.91
CA PHE A 199 0.12 -30.35 2.36
C PHE A 199 0.00 -30.45 0.83
N ASP A 200 -1.16 -30.11 0.28
CA ASP A 200 -1.40 -30.00 -1.17
C ASP A 200 -0.69 -28.77 -1.78
N THR A 201 -0.54 -27.71 -0.99
CA THR A 201 0.14 -26.47 -1.37
C THR A 201 0.60 -25.70 -0.12
N LEU A 202 1.63 -24.86 -0.27
CA LEU A 202 2.07 -23.90 0.75
C LEU A 202 1.47 -22.49 0.55
N ARG A 203 0.62 -22.28 -0.47
CA ARG A 203 0.00 -20.99 -0.76
C ARG A 203 -1.47 -20.98 -0.37
N LYS A 204 -1.93 -19.91 0.31
CA LYS A 204 -3.35 -19.70 0.62
C LYS A 204 -3.82 -18.30 0.24
N PHE A 205 -5.11 -18.18 -0.05
CA PHE A 205 -5.76 -16.90 -0.28
C PHE A 205 -6.20 -16.31 1.07
N ASP A 206 -5.76 -15.11 1.40
CA ASP A 206 -6.05 -14.47 2.70
C ASP A 206 -7.27 -13.51 2.70
N GLY A 207 -7.98 -13.45 1.57
CA GLY A 207 -9.05 -12.49 1.31
C GLY A 207 -8.63 -11.36 0.37
N LYS A 208 -7.33 -11.16 0.16
CA LYS A 208 -6.77 -10.17 -0.80
C LYS A 208 -5.85 -10.82 -1.82
N GLU A 209 -4.91 -11.67 -1.41
CA GLU A 209 -3.90 -12.27 -2.29
C GLU A 209 -3.52 -13.72 -1.94
N PHE A 210 -2.84 -14.40 -2.89
CA PHE A 210 -2.32 -15.76 -2.73
C PHE A 210 -0.89 -15.75 -2.17
N ARG A 211 -0.77 -15.49 -0.86
CA ARG A 211 0.50 -15.51 -0.12
C ARG A 211 0.95 -16.92 0.27
N GLN A 212 2.22 -17.06 0.63
CA GLN A 212 2.73 -18.26 1.33
C GLN A 212 2.14 -18.38 2.74
N LEU A 213 2.12 -19.59 3.28
CA LEU A 213 1.86 -19.87 4.70
C LEU A 213 2.94 -19.24 5.58
N LEU A 214 2.53 -18.74 6.74
CA LEU A 214 3.44 -18.24 7.78
C LEU A 214 4.01 -19.42 8.58
N PRO A 215 5.21 -19.30 9.19
CA PRO A 215 5.84 -20.43 9.91
C PRO A 215 4.99 -20.93 11.08
N GLY A 216 4.22 -20.04 11.73
CA GLY A 216 3.25 -20.41 12.77
C GLY A 216 2.05 -21.20 12.23
N GLU A 217 1.52 -20.82 11.06
CA GLU A 217 0.41 -21.51 10.38
C GLU A 217 0.86 -22.93 9.97
N TYR A 218 2.04 -23.04 9.35
CA TYR A 218 2.65 -24.33 9.02
C TYR A 218 2.89 -25.19 10.27
N THR A 219 3.50 -24.64 11.33
CA THR A 219 3.79 -25.37 12.57
C THR A 219 2.52 -25.90 13.25
N GLN A 220 1.44 -25.10 13.27
CA GLN A 220 0.16 -25.51 13.85
C GLN A 220 -0.51 -26.65 13.06
N MET A 221 -0.41 -26.63 11.73
CA MET A 221 -0.97 -27.69 10.88
C MET A 221 -0.10 -28.96 10.88
N ALA A 222 1.22 -28.82 10.73
CA ALA A 222 2.18 -29.91 10.76
C ALA A 222 2.21 -30.62 12.13
N GLY A 223 2.02 -29.86 13.22
CA GLY A 223 1.91 -30.36 14.59
C GLY A 223 0.66 -31.22 14.87
N ARG A 224 -0.19 -31.49 13.87
CA ARG A 224 -1.23 -32.53 13.94
C ARG A 224 -0.72 -33.92 13.54
N ALA A 225 0.51 -34.06 13.04
CA ALA A 225 1.13 -35.34 12.74
C ALA A 225 1.74 -35.99 13.99
N GLY A 226 1.47 -37.28 14.18
CA GLY A 226 1.91 -38.09 15.32
C GLY A 226 0.87 -38.13 16.44
N ARG A 227 0.14 -39.25 16.56
CA ARG A 227 -0.85 -39.46 17.62
C ARG A 227 -0.15 -39.94 18.89
N ARG A 228 -0.13 -39.09 19.93
CA ARG A 228 0.49 -39.37 21.24
C ARG A 228 0.07 -40.73 21.79
N GLY A 229 1.01 -41.66 21.92
CA GLY A 229 0.79 -43.01 22.45
C GLY A 229 0.31 -44.05 21.43
N LEU A 230 0.20 -43.70 20.14
CA LEU A 230 -0.11 -44.62 19.05
C LEU A 230 0.95 -44.60 17.93
N ASP A 231 1.58 -43.46 17.67
CA ASP A 231 2.67 -43.30 16.71
C ASP A 231 3.93 -42.82 17.45
N GLU A 232 5.09 -43.42 17.17
CA GLU A 232 6.39 -42.95 17.68
C GLU A 232 6.88 -41.69 16.94
N ILE A 233 6.54 -41.56 15.66
CA ILE A 233 6.99 -40.49 14.76
C ILE A 233 5.78 -40.00 13.94
N GLY A 234 5.53 -38.69 13.99
CA GLY A 234 4.59 -38.02 13.09
C GLY A 234 5.22 -37.77 11.72
N THR A 235 4.50 -38.11 10.64
CA THR A 235 5.01 -37.91 9.27
C THR A 235 4.38 -36.66 8.65
N VAL A 236 5.18 -35.81 8.00
CA VAL A 236 4.69 -34.63 7.26
C VAL A 236 5.18 -34.72 5.82
N ILE A 237 4.28 -34.55 4.86
CA ILE A 237 4.55 -34.64 3.42
C ILE A 237 4.10 -33.34 2.76
N LEU A 238 4.94 -32.79 1.87
CA LEU A 238 4.58 -31.70 0.97
C LEU A 238 4.40 -32.24 -0.45
N MET A 239 3.28 -31.92 -1.09
CA MET A 239 3.07 -32.15 -2.51
C MET A 239 3.53 -30.92 -3.31
N CYS A 240 4.37 -31.14 -4.32
CA CYS A 240 4.73 -30.14 -5.31
C CYS A 240 4.18 -30.62 -6.66
N ARG A 241 3.05 -30.05 -7.10
CA ARG A 241 2.38 -30.42 -8.36
C ARG A 241 2.86 -29.61 -9.55
N ASP A 242 2.79 -28.28 -9.42
CA ASP A 242 2.88 -27.35 -10.56
C ASP A 242 4.21 -26.57 -10.59
N GLU A 243 4.68 -26.10 -9.42
CA GLU A 243 5.94 -25.38 -9.23
C GLU A 243 6.74 -26.02 -8.08
N LEU A 244 8.06 -26.10 -8.22
CA LEU A 244 8.97 -26.44 -7.12
C LEU A 244 9.27 -25.15 -6.32
N PRO A 245 8.89 -25.05 -5.04
CA PRO A 245 9.19 -23.87 -4.24
C PRO A 245 10.70 -23.76 -3.95
N GLU A 246 11.22 -22.52 -3.92
CA GLU A 246 12.63 -22.28 -3.62
C GLU A 246 13.05 -22.78 -2.22
N GLU A 247 14.33 -23.16 -2.05
CA GLU A 247 14.91 -23.44 -0.73
C GLU A 247 14.74 -22.25 0.22
N SER A 248 14.82 -21.01 -0.31
CA SER A 248 14.65 -19.76 0.43
C SER A 248 13.30 -19.70 1.16
N ASP A 249 12.22 -20.09 0.48
CA ASP A 249 10.85 -20.11 1.00
C ASP A 249 10.57 -21.36 1.83
N LEU A 250 11.00 -22.55 1.40
CA LEU A 250 10.86 -23.78 2.19
C LEU A 250 11.52 -23.64 3.56
N LYS A 251 12.75 -23.12 3.61
CA LYS A 251 13.51 -22.88 4.84
C LYS A 251 12.84 -21.83 5.72
N ARG A 252 12.23 -20.81 5.11
CA ARG A 252 11.43 -19.79 5.82
C ARG A 252 10.18 -20.39 6.46
N VAL A 253 9.42 -21.21 5.74
CA VAL A 253 8.16 -21.82 6.22
C VAL A 253 8.41 -22.90 7.28
N ILE A 254 9.41 -23.76 7.07
CA ILE A 254 9.66 -24.95 7.90
C ILE A 254 10.54 -24.65 9.11
N VAL A 255 11.54 -23.77 8.98
CA VAL A 255 12.57 -23.49 10.00
C VAL A 255 12.49 -22.04 10.53
N GLY A 256 11.62 -21.21 9.96
CA GLY A 256 11.42 -19.83 10.41
C GLY A 256 10.86 -19.74 11.83
N SER A 257 11.29 -18.72 12.56
CA SER A 257 10.69 -18.38 13.86
C SER A 257 9.20 -18.10 13.71
N ALA A 258 8.40 -18.54 14.68
CA ALA A 258 6.99 -18.17 14.77
C ALA A 258 6.79 -16.65 14.65
N THR A 259 5.74 -16.24 13.94
CA THR A 259 5.41 -14.83 13.72
C THR A 259 5.17 -14.12 15.03
N ARG A 260 5.69 -12.88 15.15
CA ARG A 260 5.41 -12.03 16.31
C ARG A 260 3.91 -11.73 16.36
N LEU A 261 3.36 -11.66 17.57
CA LEU A 261 2.01 -11.16 17.78
C LEU A 261 2.00 -9.67 17.45
N GLU A 262 1.20 -9.25 16.48
CA GLU A 262 1.01 -7.85 16.11
C GLU A 262 -0.41 -7.39 16.45
N SER A 263 -0.54 -6.14 16.88
CA SER A 263 -1.84 -5.58 17.25
C SER A 263 -2.72 -5.38 16.02
N GLN A 264 -3.85 -6.10 15.96
CA GLN A 264 -4.94 -5.83 15.01
C GLN A 264 -5.97 -4.83 15.58
N PHE A 265 -5.62 -4.10 16.64
CA PHE A 265 -6.51 -3.13 17.28
C PHE A 265 -6.86 -1.96 16.35
N ARG A 266 -8.16 -1.76 16.13
CA ARG A 266 -8.75 -0.70 15.30
C ARG A 266 -9.90 -0.06 16.08
N LEU A 267 -10.14 1.22 15.84
CA LEU A 267 -11.30 1.91 16.39
C LEU A 267 -12.55 1.53 15.58
N THR A 268 -13.59 1.08 16.28
CA THR A 268 -14.95 0.90 15.74
C THR A 268 -15.89 1.92 16.39
N TYR A 269 -16.99 2.24 15.73
CA TYR A 269 -17.94 3.22 16.25
C TYR A 269 -18.68 2.67 17.48
N ILE A 270 -19.04 1.38 17.48
CA ILE A 270 -19.63 0.71 18.65
C ILE A 270 -18.69 0.74 19.87
N MET A 271 -17.37 0.60 19.70
CA MET A 271 -16.43 0.71 20.82
C MET A 271 -16.36 2.14 21.36
N ILE A 272 -16.33 3.15 20.49
CA ILE A 272 -16.33 4.57 20.89
C ILE A 272 -17.62 4.90 21.65
N LEU A 273 -18.78 4.49 21.14
CA LEU A 273 -20.08 4.71 21.78
C LEU A 273 -20.20 3.97 23.12
N HIS A 274 -19.63 2.76 23.24
CA HIS A 274 -19.57 2.04 24.51
C HIS A 274 -18.66 2.70 25.54
N LEU A 275 -17.56 3.34 25.14
CA LEU A 275 -16.70 4.12 26.04
C LEU A 275 -17.38 5.41 26.49
N LEU A 276 -17.99 6.16 25.56
CA LEU A 276 -18.74 7.40 25.88
C LEU A 276 -20.00 7.13 26.73
N ARG A 277 -20.46 5.88 26.82
CA ARG A 277 -21.54 5.44 27.73
C ARG A 277 -21.04 5.14 29.16
N VAL A 278 -19.72 5.17 29.42
CA VAL A 278 -19.10 4.81 30.71
C VAL A 278 -18.19 5.94 31.20
N GLU A 279 -18.76 6.83 32.02
CA GLU A 279 -18.11 8.06 32.52
C GLU A 279 -16.75 7.85 33.23
N GLU A 280 -16.51 6.65 33.77
CA GLU A 280 -15.27 6.31 34.49
C GLU A 280 -14.05 6.06 33.58
N LEU A 281 -14.24 5.85 32.27
CA LEU A 281 -13.19 5.37 31.37
C LEU A 281 -12.92 6.30 30.17
N LYS A 282 -11.86 7.10 30.30
CA LYS A 282 -11.31 7.92 29.22
C LYS A 282 -10.78 7.07 28.05
N VAL A 283 -11.07 7.49 26.82
CA VAL A 283 -10.66 6.79 25.60
C VAL A 283 -9.14 6.82 25.43
N GLU A 284 -8.51 7.93 25.78
CA GLU A 284 -7.07 8.15 25.75
C GLU A 284 -6.34 7.14 26.65
N ASP A 285 -6.90 6.83 27.82
CA ASP A 285 -6.32 5.84 28.74
C ASP A 285 -6.52 4.40 28.27
N MET A 286 -7.58 4.11 27.52
CA MET A 286 -7.71 2.84 26.79
C MET A 286 -6.69 2.76 25.64
N LEU A 287 -6.52 3.82 24.86
CA LEU A 287 -5.56 3.88 23.74
C LEU A 287 -4.11 3.70 24.22
N LYS A 288 -3.70 4.37 25.32
CA LYS A 288 -2.41 4.16 25.98
C LYS A 288 -2.19 2.72 26.44
N ARG A 289 -3.24 2.04 26.90
CA ARG A 289 -3.21 0.63 27.34
C ARG A 289 -3.29 -0.36 26.18
N SER A 290 -3.54 0.09 24.95
CA SER A 290 -3.67 -0.78 23.78
C SER A 290 -2.34 -1.46 23.42
N PHE A 291 -2.41 -2.68 22.89
CA PHE A 291 -1.21 -3.39 22.42
C PHE A 291 -0.57 -2.73 21.17
N ALA A 292 -1.28 -1.81 20.49
CA ALA A 292 -0.71 -1.00 19.42
C ALA A 292 0.33 0.00 19.95
N GLU A 293 0.05 0.64 21.10
CA GLU A 293 0.91 1.65 21.71
C GLU A 293 1.96 1.07 22.67
N PHE A 294 1.88 -0.22 23.00
CA PHE A 294 2.78 -0.90 23.95
C PHE A 294 4.29 -0.64 23.69
N HIS A 295 4.71 -0.57 22.42
CA HIS A 295 6.11 -0.28 22.07
C HIS A 295 6.52 1.20 22.22
N ALA A 296 5.58 2.15 22.14
CA ALA A 296 5.82 3.54 22.46
C ALA A 296 5.83 3.74 23.99
N GLN A 297 4.81 3.22 24.68
CA GLN A 297 4.69 3.27 26.14
C GLN A 297 5.88 2.63 26.86
N LYS A 298 6.45 1.53 26.34
CA LYS A 298 7.67 0.92 26.89
C LYS A 298 8.91 1.84 26.81
N LYS A 299 8.96 2.77 25.85
CA LYS A 299 10.05 3.76 25.71
C LYS A 299 9.78 5.05 26.49
N LEU A 300 8.53 5.30 26.90
CA LEU A 300 8.14 6.52 27.60
C LEU A 300 9.04 6.87 28.82
N PRO A 301 9.50 5.91 29.67
CA PRO A 301 10.41 6.23 30.77
C PRO A 301 11.80 6.71 30.32
N GLU A 302 12.31 6.17 29.21
CA GLU A 302 13.60 6.57 28.62
C GLU A 302 13.48 7.99 28.03
N MET A 303 12.37 8.27 27.34
CA MET A 303 12.06 9.59 26.79
C MET A 303 11.83 10.64 27.87
N GLN A 304 11.11 10.30 28.95
CA GLN A 304 10.98 11.15 30.14
C GLN A 304 12.34 11.47 30.78
N GLN A 305 13.26 10.49 30.85
CA GLN A 305 14.60 10.73 31.37
C GLN A 305 15.43 11.62 30.42
N LEU A 306 15.32 11.44 29.11
CA LEU A 306 15.98 12.27 28.11
C LEU A 306 15.46 13.72 28.14
N LEU A 307 14.14 13.91 28.21
CA LEU A 307 13.50 15.22 28.35
C LEU A 307 13.96 15.93 29.63
N LYS A 308 14.01 15.23 30.78
CA LYS A 308 14.56 15.80 32.02
C LYS A 308 16.05 16.18 31.89
N ARG A 309 16.87 15.38 31.20
CA ARG A 309 18.27 15.75 30.92
C ARG A 309 18.37 17.00 30.04
N LYS A 310 17.52 17.11 29.01
CA LYS A 310 17.46 18.26 28.10
C LYS A 310 16.98 19.53 28.80
N LEU A 311 15.90 19.47 29.58
CA LEU A 311 15.41 20.61 30.38
C LEU A 311 16.43 21.09 31.43
N ASN A 312 17.32 20.20 31.90
CA ASN A 312 18.39 20.54 32.83
C ASN A 312 19.70 20.98 32.14
N GLN A 313 19.77 21.08 30.81
CA GLN A 313 20.93 21.67 30.12
C GLN A 313 20.88 23.20 30.24
N PRO A 314 21.95 23.87 30.72
CA PRO A 314 21.94 25.31 30.87
C PRO A 314 21.91 25.99 29.50
N SER A 315 20.82 26.70 29.19
CA SER A 315 20.72 27.52 27.99
C SER A 315 21.71 28.69 28.07
N LYS A 316 22.60 28.79 27.08
CA LYS A 316 23.51 29.93 26.93
C LYS A 316 22.68 31.19 26.69
N ALA A 317 22.76 32.19 27.56
CA ALA A 317 22.20 33.51 27.27
C ALA A 317 23.02 34.19 26.15
N ILE A 318 22.36 34.95 25.27
CA ILE A 318 23.05 35.75 24.25
C ILE A 318 23.12 37.20 24.76
N GLU A 319 24.30 37.59 25.26
CA GLU A 319 24.56 38.94 25.78
C GLU A 319 24.73 39.95 24.63
N CYS A 320 23.61 40.34 24.01
CA CYS A 320 23.64 41.31 22.92
C CYS A 320 23.87 42.75 23.44
N ILE A 321 25.05 43.29 23.15
CA ILE A 321 25.50 44.66 23.51
C ILE A 321 24.53 45.76 23.02
N LYS A 322 23.63 45.47 22.08
CA LYS A 322 22.67 46.43 21.50
C LYS A 322 21.35 46.58 22.26
N GLY A 323 20.98 45.66 23.15
CA GLY A 323 19.63 45.63 23.74
C GLY A 323 18.54 45.23 22.74
N GLU A 324 17.28 45.58 23.03
CA GLU A 324 16.12 45.27 22.17
C GLU A 324 16.15 46.07 20.84
N PRO A 325 15.62 45.53 19.71
CA PRO A 325 14.88 44.28 19.55
C PRO A 325 15.72 43.02 19.75
N THR A 326 15.09 41.90 20.09
CA THR A 326 15.82 40.70 20.47
C THR A 326 16.60 40.08 19.32
N ILE A 327 17.72 39.43 19.64
CA ILE A 327 18.48 38.62 18.70
C ILE A 327 17.67 37.41 18.20
N GLU A 328 16.68 36.96 18.96
CA GLU A 328 15.77 35.87 18.56
C GLU A 328 14.87 36.32 17.38
N GLU A 329 14.27 37.51 17.44
CA GLU A 329 13.54 38.10 16.29
C GLU A 329 14.42 38.24 15.04
N TYR A 330 15.67 38.70 15.21
CA TYR A 330 16.59 38.80 14.08
C TYR A 330 16.96 37.41 13.51
N TYR A 331 17.14 36.41 14.37
CA TYR A 331 17.40 35.03 13.95
C TYR A 331 16.21 34.41 13.22
N ASP A 332 14.97 34.67 13.66
CA ASP A 332 13.78 34.17 12.97
C ASP A 332 13.56 34.82 11.60
N LEU A 333 13.79 36.15 11.49
CA LEU A 333 13.81 36.84 10.19
C LEU A 333 14.92 36.27 9.26
N TYR A 334 16.12 36.04 9.80
CA TYR A 334 17.23 35.41 9.08
C TYR A 334 16.88 33.98 8.64
N SER A 335 16.25 33.19 9.50
CA SER A 335 15.86 31.80 9.23
C SER A 335 14.75 31.71 8.17
N GLU A 336 13.75 32.59 8.21
CA GLU A 336 12.73 32.65 7.15
C GLU A 336 13.37 33.07 5.81
N ALA A 337 14.26 34.08 5.84
CA ALA A 337 14.99 34.53 4.67
C ALA A 337 15.94 33.45 4.09
N GLU A 338 16.61 32.64 4.93
CA GLU A 338 17.45 31.51 4.50
C GLU A 338 16.59 30.44 3.82
N THR A 339 15.42 30.09 4.35
CA THR A 339 14.55 29.08 3.72
C THR A 339 14.00 29.54 2.37
N TYR A 340 13.53 30.78 2.24
CA TYR A 340 13.11 31.32 0.95
C TYR A 340 14.29 31.47 -0.03
N SER A 341 15.47 31.89 0.43
CA SER A 341 16.68 31.99 -0.41
C SER A 341 17.03 30.64 -1.05
N ASN A 342 17.00 29.56 -0.27
CA ASN A 342 17.25 28.21 -0.77
C ASN A 342 16.18 27.75 -1.79
N GLN A 343 14.89 27.98 -1.51
CA GLN A 343 13.79 27.68 -2.45
C GLN A 343 13.91 28.47 -3.77
N ILE A 344 14.27 29.75 -3.68
CA ILE A 344 14.45 30.65 -4.83
C ILE A 344 15.65 30.19 -5.66
N SER A 345 16.80 29.93 -5.04
CA SER A 345 18.01 29.46 -5.73
C SER A 345 17.79 28.12 -6.42
N GLU A 346 17.19 27.13 -5.75
CA GLU A 346 16.92 25.83 -6.38
C GLU A 346 15.99 25.97 -7.59
N ALA A 347 14.90 26.73 -7.47
CA ALA A 347 13.95 26.94 -8.56
C ALA A 347 14.54 27.76 -9.72
N ILE A 348 15.45 28.70 -9.45
CA ILE A 348 16.20 29.44 -10.50
C ILE A 348 17.11 28.49 -11.28
N LEU A 349 17.89 27.64 -10.62
CA LEU A 349 18.87 26.77 -11.28
C LEU A 349 18.20 25.68 -12.13
N GLN A 350 17.01 25.24 -11.72
CA GLN A 350 16.14 24.35 -12.50
C GLN A 350 15.41 25.07 -13.65
N SER A 351 15.39 26.40 -13.69
CA SER A 351 14.65 27.18 -14.70
C SER A 351 15.34 27.19 -16.07
N PRO A 352 14.62 26.87 -17.17
CA PRO A 352 15.14 26.98 -18.54
C PRO A 352 15.63 28.40 -18.88
N SER A 353 15.04 29.44 -18.27
CA SER A 353 15.52 30.82 -18.46
C SER A 353 16.93 31.02 -17.93
N ALA A 354 17.25 30.50 -16.73
CA ALA A 354 18.57 30.69 -16.12
C ALA A 354 19.67 29.93 -16.88
N GLN A 355 19.34 28.74 -17.40
CA GLN A 355 20.26 27.94 -18.21
C GLN A 355 20.69 28.67 -19.50
N GLN A 356 19.84 29.53 -20.07
CA GLN A 356 20.20 30.39 -21.20
C GLN A 356 21.23 31.50 -20.86
N PHE A 357 21.46 31.81 -19.57
CA PHE A 357 22.48 32.76 -19.15
C PHE A 357 23.83 32.11 -18.80
N LEU A 358 23.86 30.79 -18.51
CA LEU A 358 25.04 29.97 -18.19
C LEU A 358 25.92 29.64 -19.42
N ASN A 359 26.09 30.61 -20.32
CA ASN A 359 26.92 30.47 -21.52
C ASN A 359 28.42 30.65 -21.19
N THR A 360 29.29 30.16 -22.07
CA THR A 360 30.75 30.32 -21.93
C THR A 360 31.15 31.79 -21.72
N GLY A 361 32.01 32.04 -20.73
CA GLY A 361 32.39 33.37 -20.25
C GLY A 361 31.50 33.98 -19.17
N ARG A 362 30.37 33.34 -18.79
CA ARG A 362 29.49 33.81 -17.70
C ARG A 362 30.19 33.66 -16.34
N VAL A 363 30.24 34.74 -15.55
CA VAL A 363 30.73 34.71 -14.17
C VAL A 363 29.64 34.12 -13.26
N VAL A 364 30.05 33.27 -12.31
CA VAL A 364 29.20 32.50 -11.41
C VAL A 364 29.86 32.39 -10.03
N ILE A 365 29.05 32.28 -8.98
CA ILE A 365 29.54 31.86 -7.65
C ILE A 365 29.22 30.38 -7.48
N VAL A 366 30.20 29.58 -7.07
CA VAL A 366 30.05 28.13 -6.83
C VAL A 366 30.24 27.84 -5.35
N LYS A 367 29.44 26.90 -4.82
CA LYS A 367 29.55 26.45 -3.43
C LYS A 367 30.93 25.83 -3.16
N SER A 368 31.45 26.10 -1.97
CA SER A 368 32.65 25.48 -1.40
C SER A 368 32.26 24.48 -0.31
N GLU A 369 33.13 23.51 -0.03
CA GLU A 369 33.03 22.65 1.15
C GLU A 369 33.45 23.41 2.43
N SER A 370 34.31 24.42 2.30
CA SER A 370 34.63 25.36 3.37
C SER A 370 33.49 26.38 3.54
N VAL A 371 32.92 26.43 4.75
CA VAL A 371 31.69 27.20 5.04
C VAL A 371 31.85 28.73 4.89
N GLN A 372 33.07 29.25 5.02
CA GLN A 372 33.32 30.70 5.18
C GLN A 372 33.53 31.49 3.87
N ASP A 373 33.87 30.83 2.76
CA ASP A 373 34.08 31.50 1.45
C ASP A 373 33.50 30.68 0.29
N HIS A 374 32.72 31.35 -0.56
CA HIS A 374 32.22 30.77 -1.80
C HIS A 374 33.16 31.12 -2.95
N LEU A 375 33.30 30.21 -3.91
CA LEU A 375 34.33 30.35 -4.95
C LEU A 375 33.79 31.17 -6.11
N LEU A 376 34.43 32.30 -6.40
CA LEU A 376 34.18 33.08 -7.61
C LEU A 376 34.80 32.33 -8.81
N GLY A 377 34.02 32.18 -9.87
CA GLY A 377 34.46 31.48 -11.06
C GLY A 377 33.71 31.87 -12.34
N VAL A 378 34.02 31.16 -13.41
CA VAL A 378 33.52 31.48 -14.75
C VAL A 378 33.34 30.20 -15.58
N VAL A 379 32.23 30.14 -16.33
CA VAL A 379 31.87 28.96 -17.15
C VAL A 379 32.79 28.87 -18.36
N VAL A 380 33.56 27.79 -18.47
CA VAL A 380 34.51 27.54 -19.59
C VAL A 380 33.87 26.68 -20.68
N LYS A 381 33.04 25.70 -20.32
CA LYS A 381 32.34 24.81 -21.25
C LYS A 381 30.95 24.44 -20.72
N THR A 382 29.96 24.45 -21.60
CA THR A 382 28.58 24.05 -21.30
C THR A 382 28.35 22.55 -21.56
N PRO A 383 27.41 21.91 -20.84
CA PRO A 383 27.11 20.48 -20.96
C PRO A 383 26.62 20.06 -22.36
N PRO A 384 26.98 18.87 -22.85
CA PRO A 384 26.29 18.18 -23.95
C PRO A 384 24.96 17.56 -23.46
N PRO A 385 23.97 17.28 -24.33
CA PRO A 385 22.63 16.87 -23.89
C PRO A 385 22.56 15.59 -23.04
N ASN A 386 23.56 14.71 -23.09
CA ASN A 386 23.61 13.47 -22.30
C ASN A 386 24.33 13.60 -20.94
N ASN A 387 25.01 14.72 -20.64
CA ASN A 387 25.73 14.91 -19.36
C ASN A 387 25.54 16.35 -18.87
N LYS A 388 24.96 16.54 -17.67
CA LYS A 388 24.54 17.86 -17.15
C LYS A 388 25.66 18.69 -16.51
N LEU A 389 26.89 18.19 -16.47
CA LEU A 389 28.02 18.87 -15.83
C LEU A 389 28.55 20.06 -16.66
N TYR A 390 28.77 21.19 -16.00
CA TYR A 390 29.43 22.37 -16.55
C TYR A 390 30.92 22.34 -16.19
N THR A 391 31.81 22.70 -17.12
CA THR A 391 33.24 22.91 -16.79
C THR A 391 33.44 24.36 -16.35
N VAL A 392 33.90 24.55 -15.12
CA VAL A 392 34.01 25.87 -14.47
C VAL A 392 35.44 26.10 -14.00
N PHE A 393 35.96 27.30 -14.24
CA PHE A 393 37.22 27.79 -13.70
C PHE A 393 36.93 28.60 -12.44
N VAL A 394 37.44 28.21 -11.27
CA VAL A 394 37.24 28.89 -9.99
C VAL A 394 38.57 29.31 -9.36
N ILE A 395 38.56 30.44 -8.64
CA ILE A 395 39.70 30.88 -7.83
C ILE A 395 39.52 30.39 -6.38
N LYS A 396 40.62 29.95 -5.76
CA LYS A 396 40.71 29.63 -4.33
C LYS A 396 41.74 30.56 -3.66
N PRO A 397 41.48 31.08 -2.44
CA PRO A 397 42.56 31.65 -1.63
C PRO A 397 43.53 30.53 -1.22
N ASP A 398 44.83 30.83 -1.20
CA ASP A 398 45.86 29.82 -0.94
C ASP A 398 45.81 29.28 0.49
N MET A 399 45.82 27.95 0.61
CA MET A 399 46.18 27.22 1.83
C MET A 399 47.61 26.68 1.69
N PRO A 400 48.39 26.58 2.78
CA PRO A 400 49.80 26.21 2.71
C PRO A 400 49.99 24.81 2.11
N SER A 401 50.96 24.69 1.19
CA SER A 401 51.18 23.49 0.39
C SER A 401 51.74 22.32 1.21
N THR A 402 51.03 21.20 1.20
CA THR A 402 51.58 19.89 1.59
C THR A 402 52.60 19.43 0.55
N VAL A 403 53.82 19.15 1.00
CA VAL A 403 54.93 18.69 0.14
C VAL A 403 54.68 17.26 -0.36
N GLU A 404 54.60 17.07 -1.67
CA GLU A 404 54.65 15.73 -2.28
C GLU A 404 56.06 15.15 -2.21
N ASN A 405 56.36 14.40 -1.14
CA ASN A 405 57.61 13.64 -1.01
C ASN A 405 57.61 12.42 -1.94
N ALA A 406 58.21 12.56 -3.12
CA ALA A 406 58.51 11.44 -4.01
C ALA A 406 59.75 10.66 -3.52
N SER A 407 59.59 9.75 -2.55
CA SER A 407 60.67 8.85 -2.13
C SER A 407 60.22 7.44 -1.72
N SER A 408 60.74 6.44 -2.46
CA SER A 408 61.03 5.07 -2.03
C SER A 408 60.00 4.31 -1.17
N SER A 409 59.12 3.55 -1.82
CA SER A 409 58.46 2.36 -1.23
C SER A 409 58.95 1.09 -1.95
N GLY A 410 60.01 0.48 -1.43
CA GLY A 410 60.61 -0.76 -1.95
C GLY A 410 60.63 -1.87 -0.92
N ASN A 411 60.56 -3.12 -1.39
CA ASN A 411 60.73 -4.38 -0.66
C ASN A 411 59.66 -4.76 0.40
N LEU A 412 58.59 -5.39 -0.07
CA LEU A 412 57.97 -6.51 0.64
C LEU A 412 57.97 -7.75 -0.27
N GLN A 413 58.65 -8.82 0.15
CA GLN A 413 58.79 -10.06 -0.63
C GLN A 413 57.59 -11.00 -0.43
N LYS A 414 57.09 -11.64 -1.50
CA LYS A 414 56.68 -13.07 -1.52
C LYS A 414 56.30 -13.63 -2.92
N LYS A 415 57.21 -14.44 -3.47
CA LYS A 415 57.02 -15.73 -4.17
C LYS A 415 55.93 -15.94 -5.26
N SER A 416 56.41 -16.04 -6.52
CA SER A 416 56.29 -17.15 -7.50
C SER A 416 54.94 -17.59 -8.15
N GLY A 417 54.97 -17.71 -9.50
CA GLY A 417 53.98 -18.31 -10.43
C GLY A 417 53.65 -17.34 -11.59
N GLU A 418 54.09 -17.52 -12.85
CA GLU A 418 53.61 -18.47 -13.91
C GLU A 418 52.09 -18.35 -14.17
N PHE A 419 51.55 -18.01 -15.36
CA PHE A 419 52.01 -17.76 -16.76
C PHE A 419 51.05 -16.70 -17.43
N ASP A 420 51.12 -16.16 -18.68
CA ASP A 420 51.92 -16.39 -19.91
C ASP A 420 51.99 -15.11 -20.83
N GLN A 421 52.34 -15.28 -22.13
CA GLN A 421 52.17 -14.45 -23.34
C GLN A 421 50.81 -13.70 -23.46
N GLY A 422 50.59 -12.67 -24.30
CA GLY A 422 51.30 -11.96 -25.40
C GLY A 422 50.27 -11.03 -26.10
N TYR A 423 50.55 -10.07 -27.01
CA TYR A 423 51.70 -9.76 -27.88
C TYR A 423 51.85 -8.24 -28.10
N PHE A 424 53.04 -7.82 -28.58
CA PHE A 424 53.36 -6.47 -29.09
C PHE A 424 53.24 -6.40 -30.62
N VAL A 425 52.77 -5.28 -31.19
CA VAL A 425 53.31 -4.68 -32.44
C VAL A 425 53.17 -3.15 -32.40
N MET A 426 54.21 -2.45 -32.85
CA MET A 426 54.22 -1.01 -33.17
C MET A 426 54.97 -0.83 -34.50
N PRO A 427 54.53 0.07 -35.39
CA PRO A 427 55.44 0.70 -36.36
C PRO A 427 55.50 2.22 -36.19
N LYS A 428 56.72 2.76 -36.25
CA LYS A 428 57.02 4.20 -36.31
C LYS A 428 57.14 4.64 -37.77
N SER A 429 56.83 5.89 -38.07
CA SER A 429 57.42 6.57 -39.24
C SER A 429 57.77 8.02 -38.92
N ARG A 430 59.07 8.34 -38.99
CA ARG A 430 59.55 9.73 -39.10
C ARG A 430 59.47 10.17 -40.56
N ARG A 431 59.10 11.43 -40.78
CA ARG A 431 59.84 12.40 -41.62
C ARG A 431 59.31 13.80 -41.27
N GLY A 432 60.20 14.78 -41.26
CA GLY A 432 59.84 16.19 -41.14
C GLY A 432 60.28 16.93 -42.39
N LEU A 433 59.73 18.13 -42.57
CA LEU A 433 60.28 19.15 -43.45
C LEU A 433 59.89 20.51 -42.85
N VAL A 434 60.78 21.49 -42.98
CA VAL A 434 60.57 22.87 -42.57
C VAL A 434 60.15 23.64 -43.82
N ASP A 435 59.20 24.56 -43.68
CA ASP A 435 59.23 25.82 -44.40
C ASP A 435 58.37 26.86 -43.68
N GLU A 436 58.79 28.12 -43.77
CA GLU A 436 58.10 29.27 -43.19
C GLU A 436 57.04 29.81 -44.15
N TYR A 437 55.85 30.18 -43.67
CA TYR A 437 55.08 31.26 -44.29
C TYR A 437 54.17 31.95 -43.26
N SER A 438 54.06 33.27 -43.39
CA SER A 438 53.53 34.17 -42.37
C SER A 438 52.02 34.40 -42.44
N THR A 439 51.49 35.02 -41.38
CA THR A 439 50.20 35.75 -41.29
C THR A 439 48.89 34.97 -41.51
N SER A 440 48.10 34.85 -40.45
CA SER A 440 46.92 35.73 -40.26
C SER A 440 46.17 35.42 -38.95
N VAL A 441 45.46 36.41 -38.40
CA VAL A 441 44.68 36.26 -37.16
C VAL A 441 43.29 35.71 -37.48
N SER A 442 42.97 34.53 -36.97
CA SER A 442 41.60 34.02 -36.90
C SER A 442 41.40 33.16 -35.65
N ALA A 443 40.19 33.15 -35.10
CA ALA A 443 39.86 32.34 -33.93
C ALA A 443 39.82 30.86 -34.33
N ARG A 444 40.82 30.08 -33.91
CA ARG A 444 40.85 28.63 -34.14
C ARG A 444 39.65 27.98 -33.45
N LYS A 445 38.83 27.24 -34.20
CA LYS A 445 37.95 26.23 -33.60
C LYS A 445 38.84 25.10 -33.09
N GLY A 446 38.76 24.83 -31.79
CA GLY A 446 39.47 23.72 -31.15
C GLY A 446 39.05 22.35 -31.70
N ARG A 447 39.85 21.33 -31.41
CA ARG A 447 39.57 19.93 -31.80
C ARG A 447 38.54 19.25 -30.90
N GLY A 448 38.15 19.88 -29.79
CA GLY A 448 37.21 19.35 -28.80
C GLY A 448 37.82 18.33 -27.83
N ILE A 449 39.12 18.06 -27.97
CA ILE A 449 39.88 17.10 -27.16
C ILE A 449 40.37 17.84 -25.90
N ILE A 450 39.81 17.49 -24.74
CA ILE A 450 40.26 18.02 -23.45
C ILE A 450 41.55 17.30 -23.05
N ASN A 451 42.65 18.04 -22.91
CA ASN A 451 43.97 17.50 -22.57
C ASN A 451 44.30 17.57 -21.06
N ILE A 452 43.43 18.18 -20.25
CA ILE A 452 43.53 18.22 -18.78
C ILE A 452 42.68 17.12 -18.12
N LYS A 453 43.16 16.60 -16.98
CA LYS A 453 42.34 15.80 -16.05
C LYS A 453 41.65 16.73 -15.06
N PHE A 454 40.39 16.46 -14.75
CA PHE A 454 39.65 17.18 -13.70
C PHE A 454 39.76 16.47 -12.34
N PRO A 455 39.79 17.21 -11.21
CA PRO A 455 40.03 18.65 -11.13
C PRO A 455 41.48 19.01 -11.51
N HIS A 456 41.67 20.12 -12.21
CA HIS A 456 43.00 20.62 -12.60
C HIS A 456 43.39 21.82 -11.74
N TYR A 457 44.55 21.74 -11.08
CA TYR A 457 45.05 22.77 -10.15
C TYR A 457 46.22 23.56 -10.71
N GLY A 458 46.32 24.81 -10.31
CA GLY A 458 47.52 25.64 -10.46
C GLY A 458 47.48 26.87 -9.57
N SER A 459 48.51 27.70 -9.66
CA SER A 459 48.54 29.04 -9.04
C SER A 459 49.03 30.06 -10.06
N ALA A 460 48.41 31.24 -10.08
CA ALA A 460 48.79 32.35 -10.94
C ALA A 460 48.41 33.68 -10.28
N CYS A 461 49.17 34.75 -10.56
CA CYS A 461 48.95 36.09 -10.01
C CYS A 461 48.81 36.14 -8.47
N GLY A 462 49.42 35.19 -7.74
CA GLY A 462 49.36 35.09 -6.28
C GLY A 462 48.08 34.43 -5.73
N MET A 463 47.35 33.68 -6.56
CA MET A 463 46.12 32.95 -6.17
C MET A 463 46.07 31.57 -6.81
N GLY A 464 45.69 30.56 -6.03
CA GLY A 464 45.31 29.24 -6.50
C GLY A 464 44.07 29.26 -7.39
N TYR A 465 44.05 28.36 -8.38
CA TYR A 465 42.88 28.12 -9.23
C TYR A 465 42.61 26.63 -9.40
N GLU A 466 41.34 26.31 -9.67
CA GLU A 466 40.84 24.98 -9.94
C GLU A 466 39.94 24.99 -11.17
N VAL A 467 40.14 24.06 -12.09
CA VAL A 467 39.19 23.74 -13.17
C VAL A 467 38.47 22.46 -12.78
N ARG A 468 37.16 22.54 -12.55
CA ARG A 468 36.34 21.39 -12.15
C ARG A 468 35.06 21.25 -12.98
N GLU A 469 34.52 20.04 -13.01
CA GLU A 469 33.17 19.77 -13.48
C GLU A 469 32.18 19.93 -12.32
N VAL A 470 31.02 20.52 -12.58
CA VAL A 470 30.10 21.08 -11.58
C VAL A 470 28.65 20.85 -12.02
N ASP A 471 27.77 20.37 -11.14
CA ASP A 471 26.33 20.32 -11.43
C ASP A 471 25.71 21.73 -11.35
N SER A 472 24.73 22.01 -12.21
CA SER A 472 23.78 23.13 -12.07
C SER A 472 23.36 23.45 -10.62
N LYS A 473 23.23 22.45 -9.75
CA LYS A 473 22.87 22.57 -8.31
C LYS A 473 23.95 23.17 -7.40
N GLU A 474 25.22 23.22 -7.82
CA GLU A 474 26.33 23.75 -7.01
C GLU A 474 26.56 25.26 -7.21
N PHE A 475 25.97 25.86 -8.24
CA PHE A 475 25.96 27.30 -8.40
C PHE A 475 25.10 27.96 -7.31
N LEU A 476 25.61 29.03 -6.72
CA LEU A 476 24.87 29.83 -5.73
C LEU A 476 24.22 31.05 -6.37
N CYS A 477 24.87 31.67 -7.37
CA CYS A 477 24.25 32.69 -8.21
C CYS A 477 24.92 32.82 -9.58
N ILE A 478 24.23 33.51 -10.49
CA ILE A 478 24.70 33.87 -11.83
C ILE A 478 24.94 35.38 -11.84
N CYS A 479 26.17 35.83 -12.13
CA CYS A 479 26.51 37.25 -12.15
C CYS A 479 26.14 37.91 -13.49
N SER A 480 25.81 39.20 -13.46
CA SER A 480 25.52 39.98 -14.68
C SER A 480 26.75 40.15 -15.59
N SER A 481 27.95 40.15 -15.01
CA SER A 481 29.25 40.21 -15.69
C SER A 481 29.52 39.02 -16.62
N LYS A 482 30.22 39.29 -17.74
CA LYS A 482 30.70 38.28 -18.69
C LYS A 482 32.13 38.59 -19.15
N ILE A 483 33.04 37.62 -19.03
CA ILE A 483 34.45 37.71 -19.41
C ILE A 483 34.65 37.08 -20.81
N LYS A 484 35.62 37.60 -21.58
CA LYS A 484 36.09 36.95 -22.81
C LYS A 484 37.20 35.94 -22.46
N ILE A 485 36.93 34.66 -22.71
CA ILE A 485 37.82 33.52 -22.38
C ILE A 485 38.36 32.90 -23.68
N ASP A 486 39.62 32.49 -23.67
CA ASP A 486 40.16 31.53 -24.64
C ASP A 486 39.91 30.10 -24.16
N GLN A 487 38.89 29.46 -24.71
CA GLN A 487 38.50 28.09 -24.36
C GLN A 487 39.54 27.05 -24.80
N VAL A 488 40.30 27.33 -25.87
CA VAL A 488 41.30 26.40 -26.42
C VAL A 488 42.56 26.45 -25.56
N GLY A 489 43.03 27.64 -25.19
CA GLY A 489 44.17 27.83 -24.29
C GLY A 489 43.98 27.31 -22.86
N LEU A 490 42.73 27.16 -22.39
CA LEU A 490 42.39 26.62 -21.06
C LEU A 490 42.08 25.11 -21.02
N LEU A 491 41.75 24.46 -22.14
CA LEU A 491 41.31 23.06 -22.18
C LEU A 491 42.09 22.15 -23.14
N GLU A 492 42.63 22.69 -24.23
CA GLU A 492 43.32 21.92 -25.29
C GLU A 492 44.84 22.18 -25.26
N ASP A 493 45.27 23.45 -25.34
CA ASP A 493 46.69 23.84 -25.50
C ASP A 493 47.38 24.27 -24.17
N VAL A 494 46.69 24.18 -23.03
CA VAL A 494 47.18 24.31 -21.63
C VAL A 494 48.26 25.40 -21.44
N ASN A 495 47.92 26.66 -21.74
CA ASN A 495 48.89 27.75 -21.76
C ASN A 495 48.85 28.59 -20.47
N THR A 496 49.94 28.57 -19.70
CA THR A 496 50.10 29.32 -18.42
C THR A 496 49.74 30.80 -18.52
N SER A 497 50.03 31.46 -19.65
CA SER A 497 49.69 32.88 -19.85
C SER A 497 48.17 33.13 -19.95
N VAL A 498 47.40 32.15 -20.43
CA VAL A 498 45.94 32.22 -20.53
C VAL A 498 45.31 31.99 -19.15
N TYR A 499 45.88 31.09 -18.34
CA TYR A 499 45.49 30.91 -16.94
C TYR A 499 45.72 32.19 -16.12
N SER A 500 46.93 32.77 -16.15
CA SER A 500 47.23 34.03 -15.44
C SER A 500 46.30 35.18 -15.85
N LYS A 501 46.04 35.33 -17.16
CA LYS A 501 45.12 36.33 -17.68
C LYS A 501 43.67 36.12 -17.22
N THR A 502 43.23 34.86 -17.10
CA THR A 502 41.89 34.52 -16.62
C THR A 502 41.74 34.76 -15.11
N VAL A 503 42.78 34.47 -14.32
CA VAL A 503 42.82 34.81 -12.88
C VAL A 503 42.80 36.33 -12.70
N GLN A 504 43.63 37.08 -13.44
CA GLN A 504 43.64 38.54 -13.37
C GLN A 504 42.27 39.16 -13.68
N LEU A 505 41.62 38.75 -14.79
CA LEU A 505 40.29 39.25 -15.16
C LEU A 505 39.17 38.93 -14.14
N LEU A 506 39.37 37.94 -13.27
CA LEU A 506 38.47 37.63 -12.15
C LEU A 506 38.84 38.38 -10.86
N LEU A 507 40.11 38.75 -10.66
CA LEU A 507 40.57 39.60 -9.57
C LEU A 507 40.21 41.07 -9.81
N ASP A 508 40.31 41.56 -11.06
CA ASP A 508 39.89 42.91 -11.44
C ASP A 508 38.41 43.15 -11.07
N LEU A 509 37.55 42.13 -11.21
CA LEU A 509 36.13 42.13 -10.82
C LEU A 509 35.88 42.04 -9.30
N LYS A 510 36.93 41.91 -8.48
CA LYS A 510 36.86 41.94 -7.00
C LYS A 510 37.29 43.29 -6.42
N SER A 511 37.84 44.18 -7.25
CA SER A 511 38.40 45.48 -6.83
C SER A 511 37.34 46.51 -6.41
N ASP A 512 36.10 46.38 -6.89
CA ASP A 512 34.99 47.35 -6.72
C ASP A 512 34.39 47.40 -5.29
N GLY A 513 35.19 47.11 -4.26
CA GLY A 513 34.82 47.16 -2.84
C GLY A 513 33.83 46.09 -2.35
N ASN A 514 33.11 45.42 -3.24
CA ASN A 514 32.18 44.33 -2.92
C ASN A 514 32.87 42.96 -2.99
N LYS A 515 32.49 42.03 -2.09
CA LYS A 515 33.07 40.67 -2.02
C LYS A 515 32.87 39.85 -3.31
N TYR A 516 31.80 40.12 -4.07
CA TYR A 516 31.46 39.47 -5.33
C TYR A 516 30.77 40.44 -6.32
N PRO A 517 30.80 40.17 -7.65
CA PRO A 517 30.05 40.94 -8.65
C PRO A 517 28.52 40.80 -8.51
N PRO A 518 27.72 41.78 -8.97
CA PRO A 518 26.27 41.75 -8.86
C PRO A 518 25.63 40.56 -9.58
N ALA A 519 24.69 39.91 -8.90
CA ALA A 519 23.85 38.83 -9.43
C ALA A 519 22.78 39.35 -10.40
N LEU A 520 22.28 38.48 -11.29
CA LEU A 520 21.10 38.75 -12.11
C LEU A 520 19.83 38.75 -11.24
N ASP A 521 18.95 39.73 -11.43
CA ASP A 521 17.66 39.82 -10.73
C ASP A 521 16.69 38.72 -11.26
N PRO A 522 16.18 37.83 -10.39
CA PRO A 522 15.31 36.73 -10.82
C PRO A 522 14.02 37.16 -11.54
N VAL A 523 13.49 38.34 -11.24
CA VAL A 523 12.25 38.85 -11.85
C VAL A 523 12.54 39.75 -13.04
N LYS A 524 13.51 40.67 -12.93
CA LYS A 524 13.82 41.64 -14.00
C LYS A 524 14.63 41.01 -15.14
N ASP A 525 15.69 40.26 -14.80
CA ASP A 525 16.67 39.76 -15.77
C ASP A 525 16.32 38.34 -16.24
N LEU A 526 16.09 37.43 -15.28
CA LEU A 526 15.76 36.02 -15.57
C LEU A 526 14.27 35.80 -15.93
N LYS A 527 13.43 36.83 -15.75
CA LYS A 527 12.01 36.87 -16.15
C LYS A 527 11.21 35.67 -15.64
N LEU A 528 11.33 35.36 -14.34
CA LEU A 528 10.49 34.36 -13.68
C LEU A 528 9.00 34.67 -13.87
N LYS A 529 8.22 33.64 -14.22
CA LYS A 529 6.77 33.73 -14.53
C LYS A 529 5.86 33.00 -13.53
N ASP A 530 6.42 32.20 -12.63
CA ASP A 530 5.63 31.50 -11.62
C ASP A 530 5.17 32.49 -10.54
N VAL A 531 3.84 32.66 -10.46
CA VAL A 531 3.16 33.54 -9.49
C VAL A 531 3.55 33.19 -8.04
N LYS A 532 3.72 31.90 -7.71
CA LYS A 532 4.14 31.47 -6.36
C LYS A 532 5.57 31.89 -6.08
N LEU A 533 6.49 31.61 -7.00
CA LEU A 533 7.91 31.90 -6.82
C LEU A 533 8.19 33.42 -6.81
N VAL A 534 7.48 34.21 -7.62
CA VAL A 534 7.56 35.68 -7.61
C VAL A 534 7.00 36.26 -6.30
N ALA A 535 5.92 35.70 -5.76
CA ALA A 535 5.43 36.07 -4.43
C ALA A 535 6.45 35.74 -3.32
N THR A 536 7.11 34.57 -3.39
CA THR A 536 8.20 34.20 -2.47
C THR A 536 9.41 35.13 -2.58
N TYR A 537 9.82 35.50 -3.80
CA TYR A 537 10.88 36.49 -4.02
C TYR A 537 10.55 37.84 -3.38
N HIS A 538 9.34 38.36 -3.58
CA HIS A 538 8.91 39.61 -2.96
C HIS A 538 8.77 39.52 -1.43
N LYS A 539 8.45 38.36 -0.85
CA LYS A 539 8.55 38.14 0.60
C LYS A 539 10.00 38.24 1.07
N TRP A 540 10.92 37.54 0.38
CA TRP A 540 12.34 37.52 0.69
C TRP A 540 12.98 38.93 0.62
N THR A 541 12.68 39.74 -0.40
CA THR A 541 13.15 41.14 -0.46
C THR A 541 12.67 41.96 0.74
N ARG A 542 11.39 41.85 1.12
CA ARG A 542 10.84 42.55 2.31
C ARG A 542 11.46 42.06 3.62
N LEU A 543 11.86 40.80 3.71
CA LEU A 543 12.58 40.29 4.88
C LEU A 543 13.99 40.89 4.96
N LEU A 544 14.71 40.99 3.83
CA LEU A 544 16.01 41.67 3.80
C LEU A 544 15.89 43.17 4.17
N GLU A 545 14.85 43.85 3.71
CA GLU A 545 14.54 45.24 4.09
C GLU A 545 14.25 45.37 5.61
N LYS A 546 13.47 44.45 6.19
CA LYS A 546 13.23 44.40 7.64
C LYS A 546 14.50 44.08 8.44
N MET A 547 15.34 43.17 7.91
CA MET A 547 16.61 42.80 8.55
C MET A 547 17.58 43.99 8.56
N SER A 548 17.70 44.76 7.46
CA SER A 548 18.59 45.93 7.43
C SER A 548 18.10 47.09 8.31
N GLN A 549 16.81 47.16 8.62
CA GLN A 549 16.22 48.07 9.60
C GLN A 549 16.43 47.63 11.06
N ASN A 550 16.82 46.38 11.32
CA ASN A 550 16.99 45.85 12.67
C ASN A 550 18.38 46.21 13.24
N GLN A 551 18.42 46.70 14.49
CA GLN A 551 19.65 47.14 15.16
C GLN A 551 20.74 46.05 15.28
N CYS A 552 20.36 44.78 15.26
CA CYS A 552 21.31 43.65 15.30
C CYS A 552 22.06 43.44 13.98
N HIS A 553 21.59 43.96 12.84
CA HIS A 553 22.20 43.74 11.51
C HIS A 553 23.65 44.24 11.42
N GLY A 554 23.96 45.34 12.12
CA GLY A 554 25.31 45.90 12.24
C GLY A 554 26.08 45.45 13.48
N CYS A 555 25.74 44.32 14.10
CA CYS A 555 26.41 43.86 15.32
C CYS A 555 27.76 43.19 15.04
N ILE A 556 28.82 43.61 15.75
CA ILE A 556 30.19 43.10 15.59
C ILE A 556 30.28 41.59 15.89
N LYS A 557 29.40 41.07 16.76
CA LYS A 557 29.33 39.65 17.14
C LYS A 557 28.20 38.87 16.44
N LEU A 558 27.64 39.39 15.33
CA LEU A 558 26.43 38.82 14.73
C LEU A 558 26.58 37.34 14.35
N GLU A 559 27.73 36.90 13.83
CA GLU A 559 27.97 35.50 13.47
C GLU A 559 28.00 34.56 14.70
N GLU A 560 28.65 34.98 15.80
CA GLU A 560 28.61 34.25 17.08
C GLU A 560 27.18 34.16 17.62
N HIS A 561 26.45 35.28 17.57
CA HIS A 561 25.09 35.39 18.07
C HIS A 561 24.09 34.56 17.26
N LEU A 562 24.19 34.55 15.92
CA LEU A 562 23.37 33.71 15.05
C LEU A 562 23.65 32.22 15.28
N LYS A 563 24.91 31.84 15.50
CA LYS A 563 25.27 30.45 15.84
C LYS A 563 24.67 30.02 17.18
N LEU A 564 24.74 30.87 18.21
CA LEU A 564 24.13 30.60 19.51
C LEU A 564 22.60 30.54 19.41
N ALA A 565 21.96 31.44 18.66
CA ALA A 565 20.52 31.40 18.43
C ALA A 565 20.08 30.13 17.70
N LYS A 566 20.88 29.62 16.74
CA LYS A 566 20.68 28.33 16.08
C LYS A 566 20.78 27.14 17.05
N GLU A 567 21.79 27.13 17.93
CA GLU A 567 21.93 26.12 18.99
C GLU A 567 20.73 26.14 19.97
N ILE A 568 20.28 27.33 20.37
CA ILE A 568 19.13 27.52 21.28
C ILE A 568 17.82 27.09 20.60
N LYS A 569 17.56 27.50 19.35
CA LYS A 569 16.32 27.16 18.65
C LYS A 569 16.22 25.66 18.37
N ALA A 570 17.29 25.03 17.89
CA ALA A 570 17.33 23.58 17.71
C ALA A 570 17.06 22.83 19.03
N HIS A 571 17.59 23.31 20.15
CA HIS A 571 17.31 22.74 21.47
C HIS A 571 15.85 22.97 21.92
N LYS A 572 15.26 24.15 21.67
CA LYS A 572 13.83 24.43 21.92
C LYS A 572 12.95 23.47 21.10
N GLU A 573 13.29 23.27 19.81
CA GLU A 573 12.59 22.36 18.89
C GLU A 573 12.71 20.89 19.31
N GLU A 574 13.89 20.42 19.71
CA GLU A 574 14.07 19.06 20.27
C GLU A 574 13.25 18.83 21.54
N VAL A 575 13.21 19.82 22.45
CA VAL A 575 12.42 19.74 23.70
C VAL A 575 10.93 19.70 23.38
N TYR A 576 10.45 20.54 22.47
CA TYR A 576 9.06 20.54 22.01
C TYR A 576 8.68 19.21 21.33
N ALA A 577 9.55 18.68 20.47
CA ALA A 577 9.32 17.39 19.81
C ALA A 577 9.26 16.23 20.81
N LEU A 578 10.11 16.22 21.85
CA LEU A 578 10.06 15.23 22.93
C LEU A 578 8.81 15.39 23.81
N GLN A 579 8.36 16.62 24.07
CA GLN A 579 7.11 16.88 24.79
C GLN A 579 5.88 16.41 24.00
N PHE A 580 5.82 16.73 22.71
CA PHE A 580 4.74 16.28 21.82
C PHE A 580 4.70 14.76 21.69
N GLN A 581 5.84 14.09 21.48
CA GLN A 581 5.89 12.61 21.44
C GLN A 581 5.53 11.92 22.77
N MET A 582 5.37 12.68 23.86
CA MET A 582 4.90 12.21 25.16
C MET A 582 3.45 12.63 25.48
N SER A 583 2.80 13.42 24.62
CA SER A 583 1.43 13.90 24.83
C SER A 583 0.40 12.97 24.17
N ASP A 584 -0.86 13.12 24.56
CA ASP A 584 -1.93 12.20 24.14
C ASP A 584 -2.23 12.35 22.63
N GLU A 585 -2.04 13.55 22.06
CA GLU A 585 -2.22 13.85 20.63
C GLU A 585 -1.22 13.10 19.72
N ALA A 586 -0.11 12.60 20.26
CA ALA A 586 0.88 11.83 19.50
C ALA A 586 0.61 10.31 19.48
N LEU A 587 -0.41 9.82 20.19
CA LEU A 587 -0.87 8.44 20.07
C LEU A 587 -1.35 8.19 18.63
N LYS A 588 -0.91 7.09 18.01
CA LYS A 588 -1.03 6.84 16.56
C LYS A 588 -2.48 6.83 16.06
N GLN A 589 -3.44 6.58 16.95
CA GLN A 589 -4.86 6.46 16.62
C GLN A 589 -5.71 7.70 16.96
N MET A 590 -5.16 8.76 17.58
CA MET A 590 -5.96 9.96 17.89
C MET A 590 -6.56 10.68 16.66
N PRO A 591 -5.88 10.79 15.51
CA PRO A 591 -6.50 11.38 14.31
C PRO A 591 -7.69 10.57 13.78
N ASP A 592 -7.62 9.24 13.83
CA ASP A 592 -8.72 8.34 13.45
C ASP A 592 -9.85 8.36 14.50
N PHE A 593 -9.52 8.53 15.78
CA PHE A 593 -10.50 8.77 16.85
C PHE A 593 -11.28 10.06 16.64
N GLN A 594 -10.59 11.19 16.42
CA GLN A 594 -11.26 12.49 16.22
C GLN A 594 -12.17 12.47 14.98
N GLY A 595 -11.68 11.97 13.85
CA GLY A 595 -12.50 11.84 12.64
C GLY A 595 -13.74 10.95 12.83
N ARG A 596 -13.67 9.94 13.72
CA ARG A 596 -14.83 9.12 14.09
C ARG A 596 -15.80 9.85 15.03
N ILE A 597 -15.30 10.63 15.98
CA ILE A 597 -16.12 11.50 16.85
C ILE A 597 -16.89 12.51 16.00
N ASP A 598 -16.23 13.16 15.04
CA ASP A 598 -16.85 14.17 14.17
C ASP A 598 -17.96 13.54 13.29
N VAL A 599 -17.75 12.33 12.77
CA VAL A 599 -18.79 11.53 12.08
C VAL A 599 -19.97 11.20 13.01
N LEU A 600 -19.72 10.79 14.26
CA LEU A 600 -20.77 10.47 15.23
C LEU A 600 -21.59 11.71 15.64
N LYS A 601 -20.96 12.89 15.70
CA LYS A 601 -21.65 14.17 15.90
C LYS A 601 -22.57 14.49 14.73
N GLU A 602 -22.09 14.46 13.49
CA GLU A 602 -22.91 14.84 12.33
C GLU A 602 -24.04 13.84 12.01
N ILE A 603 -23.91 12.56 12.37
CA ILE A 603 -25.01 11.59 12.30
C ILE A 603 -26.06 11.82 13.42
N GLY A 604 -25.68 12.50 14.52
CA GLY A 604 -26.51 12.68 15.71
C GLY A 604 -26.50 11.48 16.67
N CYS A 605 -25.44 10.67 16.64
CA CYS A 605 -25.23 9.57 17.58
C CYS A 605 -24.74 10.07 18.95
N ILE A 606 -23.96 11.16 18.96
CA ILE A 606 -23.51 11.91 20.14
C ILE A 606 -23.78 13.40 19.92
N ASP A 607 -23.82 14.20 20.98
CA ASP A 607 -23.90 15.66 20.90
C ASP A 607 -22.52 16.33 20.99
N GLU A 608 -22.51 17.67 21.04
CA GLU A 608 -21.25 18.44 21.09
C GLU A 608 -20.44 18.18 22.37
N ASP A 609 -21.13 17.90 23.48
CA ASP A 609 -20.56 17.56 24.80
C ASP A 609 -20.19 16.07 24.92
N LEU A 610 -20.24 15.32 23.80
CA LEU A 610 -19.92 13.89 23.66
C LEU A 610 -20.90 12.93 24.36
N VAL A 611 -22.10 13.38 24.74
CA VAL A 611 -23.11 12.56 25.42
C VAL A 611 -23.88 11.70 24.41
N VAL A 612 -24.03 10.40 24.73
CA VAL A 612 -24.62 9.40 23.81
C VAL A 612 -26.14 9.53 23.68
N GLN A 613 -26.56 10.00 22.51
CA GLN A 613 -27.96 10.24 22.11
C GLN A 613 -28.69 8.94 21.76
N MET A 614 -30.00 9.03 21.50
CA MET A 614 -30.84 7.85 21.18
C MET A 614 -30.34 7.06 19.97
N LYS A 615 -29.82 7.71 18.92
CA LYS A 615 -29.14 7.01 17.80
C LYS A 615 -27.90 6.23 18.26
N GLY A 616 -27.06 6.84 19.09
CA GLY A 616 -25.86 6.19 19.64
C GLY A 616 -26.20 5.00 20.54
N ARG A 617 -27.27 5.11 21.34
CA ARG A 617 -27.81 4.01 22.18
C ARG A 617 -28.30 2.84 21.34
N VAL A 618 -28.95 3.11 20.20
CA VAL A 618 -29.34 2.08 19.22
C VAL A 618 -28.12 1.43 18.57
N ALA A 619 -27.14 2.23 18.14
CA ALA A 619 -25.92 1.72 17.50
C ALA A 619 -25.09 0.81 18.43
N CYS A 620 -25.18 0.98 19.76
CA CYS A 620 -24.57 0.07 20.74
C CYS A 620 -25.10 -1.38 20.68
N GLU A 621 -26.33 -1.59 20.18
CA GLU A 621 -26.93 -2.93 20.06
C GLU A 621 -26.55 -3.63 18.74
N MET A 622 -26.02 -2.91 17.75
CA MET A 622 -25.65 -3.43 16.42
C MET A 622 -24.26 -4.08 16.48
N ASN A 623 -24.20 -5.42 16.52
CA ASN A 623 -22.97 -6.20 16.68
C ASN A 623 -22.70 -7.17 15.51
N SER A 624 -23.74 -7.60 14.78
CA SER A 624 -23.64 -8.59 13.69
C SER A 624 -23.36 -7.99 12.30
N GLY A 625 -23.63 -6.70 12.12
CA GLY A 625 -23.42 -5.93 10.88
C GLY A 625 -22.60 -4.67 11.12
N GLU A 626 -22.51 -3.78 10.11
CA GLU A 626 -21.87 -2.47 10.28
C GLU A 626 -22.82 -1.52 11.01
N GLU A 627 -22.35 -0.93 12.12
CA GLU A 627 -23.19 -0.31 13.12
C GLU A 627 -23.85 1.01 12.68
N LEU A 628 -23.21 1.78 11.79
CA LEU A 628 -23.76 3.02 11.24
C LEU A 628 -24.79 2.73 10.14
N ILE A 629 -24.49 1.80 9.23
CA ILE A 629 -25.42 1.44 8.14
C ILE A 629 -26.69 0.80 8.72
N CYS A 630 -26.56 -0.08 9.73
CA CYS A 630 -27.72 -0.67 10.40
C CYS A 630 -28.55 0.38 11.15
N THR A 631 -27.90 1.34 11.82
CA THR A 631 -28.59 2.42 12.55
C THR A 631 -29.32 3.38 11.61
N GLU A 632 -28.68 3.87 10.54
CA GLU A 632 -29.37 4.75 9.58
C GLU A 632 -30.49 4.01 8.84
N CYS A 633 -30.31 2.73 8.48
CA CYS A 633 -31.39 1.91 7.91
C CYS A 633 -32.63 1.83 8.83
N LEU A 634 -32.42 1.85 10.15
CA LEU A 634 -33.48 1.83 11.16
C LEU A 634 -34.15 3.19 11.32
N PHE A 635 -33.38 4.29 11.40
CA PHE A 635 -33.91 5.65 11.57
C PHE A 635 -34.47 6.28 10.28
N GLU A 636 -34.05 5.81 9.11
CA GLU A 636 -34.69 6.13 7.80
C GLU A 636 -35.96 5.28 7.56
N ASN A 637 -36.35 4.41 8.50
CA ASN A 637 -37.51 3.51 8.44
C ASN A 637 -37.55 2.61 7.18
N GLN A 638 -36.39 2.23 6.63
CA GLN A 638 -36.33 1.53 5.32
C GLN A 638 -37.06 0.17 5.30
N LEU A 639 -37.29 -0.41 6.48
CA LEU A 639 -37.96 -1.71 6.68
C LEU A 639 -39.48 -1.60 6.86
N ASP A 640 -40.07 -0.41 7.00
CA ASP A 640 -41.48 -0.27 7.40
C ASP A 640 -42.48 -0.61 6.27
N GLU A 641 -42.14 -0.36 5.00
CA GLU A 641 -42.95 -0.72 3.81
C GLU A 641 -42.79 -2.18 3.34
N LEU A 642 -41.83 -2.90 3.90
CA LEU A 642 -41.49 -4.28 3.52
C LEU A 642 -42.28 -5.30 4.34
N GLU A 643 -42.70 -6.39 3.73
CA GLU A 643 -43.24 -7.53 4.48
C GLU A 643 -42.13 -8.19 5.34
N PRO A 644 -42.44 -8.98 6.39
CA PRO A 644 -41.43 -9.60 7.25
C PRO A 644 -40.39 -10.42 6.46
N GLU A 645 -40.82 -11.13 5.41
CA GLU A 645 -40.00 -11.92 4.50
C GLU A 645 -39.10 -11.04 3.62
N GLU A 646 -39.61 -9.88 3.19
CA GLU A 646 -38.85 -8.90 2.40
C GLU A 646 -37.80 -8.16 3.25
N ALA A 647 -38.15 -7.84 4.50
CA ALA A 647 -37.25 -7.20 5.45
C ALA A 647 -36.08 -8.11 5.82
N VAL A 648 -36.34 -9.39 6.16
CA VAL A 648 -35.27 -10.35 6.51
C VAL A 648 -34.40 -10.69 5.30
N ALA A 649 -34.99 -10.78 4.10
CA ALA A 649 -34.25 -10.91 2.85
C ALA A 649 -33.27 -9.75 2.65
N LEU A 650 -33.69 -8.49 2.83
CA LEU A 650 -32.80 -7.33 2.73
C LEU A 650 -31.70 -7.36 3.81
N MET A 651 -32.05 -7.69 5.05
CA MET A 651 -31.10 -7.75 6.19
C MET A 651 -30.00 -8.81 6.00
N SER A 652 -30.20 -9.83 5.15
CA SER A 652 -29.14 -10.78 4.79
C SER A 652 -27.88 -10.10 4.22
N ALA A 653 -28.02 -8.92 3.62
CA ALA A 653 -26.92 -8.15 3.05
C ALA A 653 -25.89 -7.65 4.09
N PHE A 654 -26.29 -7.50 5.36
CA PHE A 654 -25.40 -7.09 6.46
C PHE A 654 -24.48 -8.23 6.92
N VAL A 655 -25.00 -9.47 6.97
CA VAL A 655 -24.32 -10.64 7.54
C VAL A 655 -23.58 -11.49 6.52
N PHE A 656 -23.90 -11.37 5.23
CA PHE A 656 -23.29 -12.18 4.18
C PHE A 656 -21.86 -11.72 3.84
N GLN A 657 -20.93 -12.67 3.70
CA GLN A 657 -19.49 -12.39 3.64
C GLN A 657 -18.82 -12.74 2.30
N GLN A 658 -19.45 -13.51 1.42
CA GLN A 658 -18.86 -13.92 0.13
C GLN A 658 -19.05 -12.82 -0.94
N LYS A 659 -17.95 -12.46 -1.63
CA LYS A 659 -17.93 -11.37 -2.63
C LYS A 659 -18.31 -11.78 -4.05
N ASN A 660 -18.26 -13.08 -4.37
CA ASN A 660 -18.55 -13.64 -5.68
C ASN A 660 -19.66 -14.69 -5.56
N THR A 661 -20.81 -14.39 -6.13
CA THR A 661 -21.99 -15.28 -6.22
C THR A 661 -22.70 -15.06 -7.58
N SER A 662 -23.77 -15.82 -7.82
CA SER A 662 -24.85 -15.43 -8.72
C SER A 662 -25.43 -14.06 -8.36
N GLU A 663 -26.02 -13.37 -9.34
CA GLU A 663 -26.83 -12.18 -9.09
C GLU A 663 -28.29 -12.63 -8.85
N PRO A 664 -28.93 -12.24 -7.74
CA PRO A 664 -30.27 -12.70 -7.39
C PRO A 664 -31.37 -12.06 -8.24
N SER A 665 -32.41 -12.83 -8.55
CA SER A 665 -33.65 -12.39 -9.16
C SER A 665 -34.56 -11.74 -8.10
N LEU A 666 -34.48 -10.42 -7.98
CA LEU A 666 -35.21 -9.66 -6.96
C LEU A 666 -36.60 -9.20 -7.43
N THR A 667 -37.56 -9.18 -6.50
CA THR A 667 -38.85 -8.49 -6.71
C THR A 667 -38.61 -6.98 -6.90
N PRO A 668 -39.51 -6.24 -7.57
CA PRO A 668 -39.36 -4.78 -7.73
C PRO A 668 -39.18 -4.03 -6.40
N LYS A 669 -39.94 -4.41 -5.36
CA LYS A 669 -39.78 -3.89 -3.99
C LYS A 669 -38.37 -4.14 -3.45
N LEU A 670 -37.87 -5.37 -3.51
CA LEU A 670 -36.54 -5.74 -3.01
C LEU A 670 -35.41 -5.07 -3.80
N ALA A 671 -35.58 -4.90 -5.12
CA ALA A 671 -34.64 -4.18 -5.97
C ALA A 671 -34.56 -2.68 -5.61
N GLU A 672 -35.69 -2.05 -5.31
CA GLU A 672 -35.72 -0.66 -4.84
C GLU A 672 -35.12 -0.53 -3.43
N ALA A 673 -35.52 -1.38 -2.48
CA ALA A 673 -35.00 -1.35 -1.11
C ALA A 673 -33.47 -1.59 -1.07
N LYS A 674 -32.96 -2.51 -1.90
CA LYS A 674 -31.51 -2.69 -2.14
C LYS A 674 -30.84 -1.41 -2.63
N HIS A 675 -31.48 -0.66 -3.52
CA HIS A 675 -30.96 0.62 -4.02
C HIS A 675 -30.91 1.68 -2.90
N ARG A 676 -32.00 1.83 -2.14
CA ARG A 676 -32.09 2.77 -0.99
C ARG A 676 -30.99 2.49 0.04
N LEU A 677 -30.85 1.23 0.47
CA LEU A 677 -29.84 0.83 1.46
C LEU A 677 -28.40 1.06 0.96
N TYR A 678 -28.13 0.77 -0.31
CA TYR A 678 -26.81 0.99 -0.92
C TYR A 678 -26.48 2.49 -1.09
N GLN A 679 -27.48 3.35 -1.33
CA GLN A 679 -27.29 4.81 -1.30
C GLN A 679 -26.95 5.32 0.10
N THR A 680 -27.60 4.83 1.16
CA THR A 680 -27.28 5.19 2.55
C THR A 680 -25.86 4.79 2.93
N ALA A 681 -25.39 3.62 2.48
CA ALA A 681 -24.00 3.20 2.68
C ALA A 681 -22.98 4.10 1.93
N ILE A 682 -23.28 4.55 0.72
CA ILE A 682 -22.43 5.54 0.01
C ILE A 682 -22.41 6.87 0.76
N ARG A 683 -23.57 7.39 1.20
CA ARG A 683 -23.69 8.64 1.99
C ARG A 683 -22.83 8.59 3.25
N LEU A 684 -22.85 7.46 3.97
CA LEU A 684 -22.00 7.23 5.15
C LEU A 684 -20.50 7.11 4.81
N GLY A 685 -20.16 6.54 3.66
CA GLY A 685 -18.79 6.51 3.15
C GLY A 685 -18.26 7.91 2.80
N GLU A 686 -19.06 8.74 2.13
CA GLU A 686 -18.73 10.13 1.79
C GLU A 686 -18.56 10.99 3.06
N LEU A 687 -19.41 10.79 4.08
CA LEU A 687 -19.29 11.47 5.37
C LEU A 687 -17.99 11.11 6.11
N GLN A 688 -17.53 9.85 6.05
CA GLN A 688 -16.25 9.45 6.63
C GLN A 688 -15.07 10.14 5.92
N VAL A 689 -15.12 10.30 4.60
CA VAL A 689 -14.09 11.03 3.83
C VAL A 689 -14.08 12.52 4.17
N LYS A 690 -15.25 13.15 4.40
CA LYS A 690 -15.37 14.55 4.84
C LYS A 690 -14.52 14.84 6.10
N PHE A 691 -14.44 13.88 7.01
CA PHE A 691 -13.68 13.97 8.27
C PHE A 691 -12.30 13.26 8.19
N ASN A 692 -11.70 13.20 7.00
CA ASN A 692 -10.33 12.73 6.72
C ASN A 692 -10.05 11.24 7.04
N LEU A 693 -11.08 10.40 7.22
CA LEU A 693 -10.86 8.97 7.42
C LEU A 693 -10.41 8.28 6.11
N PRO A 694 -9.42 7.37 6.15
CA PRO A 694 -8.76 6.82 4.95
C PRO A 694 -9.59 5.69 4.29
N ILE A 695 -10.78 6.04 3.81
CA ILE A 695 -11.81 5.10 3.32
C ILE A 695 -12.26 5.50 1.92
N ASN A 696 -12.62 4.54 1.06
CA ASN A 696 -13.27 4.80 -0.22
C ASN A 696 -14.80 4.52 -0.09
N PRO A 697 -15.70 5.48 -0.39
CA PRO A 697 -17.14 5.31 -0.18
C PRO A 697 -17.76 4.13 -0.93
N ALA A 698 -17.30 3.86 -2.16
CA ALA A 698 -17.81 2.75 -2.97
C ALA A 698 -17.24 1.40 -2.51
N GLU A 699 -16.03 1.37 -1.95
CA GLU A 699 -15.43 0.17 -1.36
C GLU A 699 -16.11 -0.17 -0.03
N TYR A 700 -16.32 0.82 0.85
CA TYR A 700 -17.07 0.70 2.10
C TYR A 700 -18.47 0.11 1.87
N ALA A 701 -19.23 0.62 0.90
CA ALA A 701 -20.54 0.08 0.56
C ALA A 701 -20.49 -1.39 0.06
N GLN A 702 -19.47 -1.77 -0.72
CA GLN A 702 -19.33 -3.11 -1.31
C GLN A 702 -18.70 -4.16 -0.37
N GLU A 703 -17.83 -3.74 0.55
CA GLU A 703 -17.27 -4.63 1.57
C GLU A 703 -18.31 -4.95 2.65
N ASN A 704 -19.16 -3.99 3.01
CA ASN A 704 -20.16 -4.16 4.06
C ASN A 704 -21.46 -4.80 3.54
N LEU A 705 -22.06 -4.30 2.44
CA LEU A 705 -23.34 -4.80 1.93
C LEU A 705 -23.17 -5.82 0.79
N LYS A 706 -23.55 -7.08 1.03
CA LYS A 706 -23.43 -8.17 0.04
C LYS A 706 -24.77 -8.86 -0.21
N PHE A 707 -25.48 -8.39 -1.23
CA PHE A 707 -26.85 -8.82 -1.57
C PHE A 707 -26.98 -10.25 -2.17
N GLY A 708 -25.96 -11.10 -2.14
CA GLY A 708 -25.94 -12.36 -2.89
C GLY A 708 -27.00 -13.40 -2.48
N LEU A 709 -27.38 -13.44 -1.19
CA LEU A 709 -28.37 -14.40 -0.67
C LEU A 709 -29.78 -13.81 -0.45
N VAL A 710 -30.07 -12.60 -0.94
CA VAL A 710 -31.38 -11.94 -0.69
C VAL A 710 -32.55 -12.77 -1.22
N GLU A 711 -32.45 -13.34 -2.42
CA GLU A 711 -33.47 -14.23 -3.01
C GLU A 711 -33.62 -15.55 -2.22
N VAL A 712 -32.48 -16.17 -1.88
CA VAL A 712 -32.43 -17.43 -1.12
C VAL A 712 -33.10 -17.28 0.25
N VAL A 713 -32.84 -16.17 0.95
CA VAL A 713 -33.46 -15.86 2.26
C VAL A 713 -34.93 -15.48 2.11
N TYR A 714 -35.33 -14.80 1.03
CA TYR A 714 -36.73 -14.46 0.75
C TYR A 714 -37.60 -15.71 0.55
N GLU A 715 -37.15 -16.66 -0.28
CA GLU A 715 -37.86 -17.92 -0.48
C GLU A 715 -37.78 -18.82 0.76
N TRP A 716 -36.68 -18.79 1.52
CA TRP A 716 -36.60 -19.48 2.81
C TRP A 716 -37.64 -18.97 3.80
N ALA A 717 -37.80 -17.64 3.94
CA ALA A 717 -38.77 -17.04 4.85
C ALA A 717 -40.23 -17.38 4.47
N LYS A 718 -40.54 -17.56 3.18
CA LYS A 718 -41.86 -18.01 2.70
C LYS A 718 -42.23 -19.46 3.03
N GLY A 719 -41.25 -20.30 3.39
CA GLY A 719 -41.47 -21.72 3.66
C GLY A 719 -40.96 -22.69 2.58
N THR A 720 -40.25 -22.21 1.55
CA THR A 720 -39.69 -23.06 0.48
C THR A 720 -38.70 -24.10 1.03
N PRO A 721 -38.71 -25.38 0.57
CA PRO A 721 -37.80 -26.43 1.05
C PRO A 721 -36.30 -26.08 0.91
N PHE A 722 -35.46 -26.66 1.76
CA PHE A 722 -34.03 -26.34 1.77
C PHE A 722 -33.29 -26.78 0.49
N ALA A 723 -33.73 -27.89 -0.11
CA ALA A 723 -33.18 -28.37 -1.40
C ALA A 723 -33.41 -27.33 -2.51
N ASP A 724 -34.65 -26.88 -2.67
CA ASP A 724 -35.09 -25.98 -3.73
C ASP A 724 -34.37 -24.62 -3.67
N ILE A 725 -34.16 -24.06 -2.46
CA ILE A 725 -33.42 -22.79 -2.32
C ILE A 725 -31.92 -22.93 -2.62
N CYS A 726 -31.35 -24.15 -2.56
CA CYS A 726 -29.96 -24.39 -2.95
C CYS A 726 -29.77 -24.41 -4.47
N GLU A 727 -30.83 -24.65 -5.25
CA GLU A 727 -30.77 -24.56 -6.72
C GLU A 727 -30.77 -23.09 -7.23
N LEU A 728 -31.13 -22.12 -6.38
CA LEU A 728 -31.17 -20.70 -6.70
C LEU A 728 -29.78 -20.00 -6.65
N THR A 729 -28.74 -20.67 -6.16
CA THR A 729 -27.45 -20.02 -5.90
C THR A 729 -26.22 -20.91 -6.10
N ASP A 730 -25.07 -20.30 -6.36
CA ASP A 730 -23.75 -20.96 -6.40
C ASP A 730 -23.06 -21.01 -5.02
N VAL A 731 -23.76 -20.58 -3.95
CA VAL A 731 -23.27 -20.54 -2.57
C VAL A 731 -23.43 -21.91 -1.88
N PRO A 732 -22.36 -22.53 -1.35
CA PRO A 732 -22.44 -23.81 -0.65
C PRO A 732 -23.37 -23.80 0.57
N GLU A 733 -24.06 -24.92 0.80
CA GLU A 733 -25.19 -25.04 1.73
C GLU A 733 -24.82 -24.67 3.18
N GLY A 734 -23.62 -25.02 3.63
CA GLY A 734 -23.10 -24.67 4.96
C GLY A 734 -22.80 -23.18 5.17
N LEU A 735 -22.74 -22.38 4.10
CA LEU A 735 -22.72 -20.92 4.19
C LEU A 735 -24.12 -20.32 4.22
N ILE A 736 -25.09 -20.91 3.51
CA ILE A 736 -26.49 -20.50 3.56
C ILE A 736 -26.98 -20.62 5.01
N VAL A 737 -26.80 -21.80 5.62
CA VAL A 737 -27.15 -22.05 7.04
C VAL A 737 -26.41 -21.10 7.99
N ARG A 738 -25.10 -20.87 7.81
CA ARG A 738 -24.35 -19.90 8.65
C ARG A 738 -24.87 -18.48 8.53
N THR A 739 -25.31 -18.08 7.33
CA THR A 739 -25.86 -16.74 7.10
C THR A 739 -27.23 -16.61 7.76
N ILE A 740 -28.08 -17.63 7.67
CA ILE A 740 -29.40 -17.68 8.34
C ILE A 740 -29.24 -17.60 9.87
N VAL A 741 -28.28 -18.33 10.46
CA VAL A 741 -28.03 -18.29 11.92
C VAL A 741 -27.60 -16.89 12.39
N ARG A 742 -26.68 -16.23 11.66
CA ARG A 742 -26.28 -14.84 11.96
C ARG A 742 -27.38 -13.82 11.69
N LEU A 743 -28.27 -14.11 10.73
CA LEU A 743 -29.41 -13.25 10.44
C LEU A 743 -30.43 -13.29 11.57
N ASP A 744 -30.64 -14.45 12.20
CA ASP A 744 -31.46 -14.60 13.42
C ASP A 744 -30.84 -13.86 14.63
N GLU A 745 -29.50 -13.76 14.70
CA GLU A 745 -28.80 -12.88 15.65
C GLU A 745 -29.06 -11.39 15.33
N THR A 746 -28.93 -10.99 14.06
CA THR A 746 -29.20 -9.61 13.61
C THR A 746 -30.66 -9.20 13.81
N CYS A 747 -31.63 -10.11 13.61
CA CYS A 747 -33.05 -9.84 13.90
C CYS A 747 -33.31 -9.65 15.40
N ARG A 748 -32.51 -10.26 16.30
CA ARG A 748 -32.57 -9.94 17.75
C ARG A 748 -32.03 -8.53 18.03
N GLU A 749 -30.89 -8.16 17.44
CA GLU A 749 -30.30 -6.82 17.59
C GLU A 749 -31.27 -5.73 17.11
N PHE A 750 -31.88 -5.90 15.93
CA PHE A 750 -32.90 -4.98 15.41
C PHE A 750 -34.17 -4.96 16.28
N LYS A 751 -34.60 -6.09 16.87
CA LYS A 751 -35.73 -6.11 17.82
C LYS A 751 -35.42 -5.34 19.11
N ASN A 752 -34.20 -5.48 19.65
CA ASN A 752 -33.76 -4.75 20.84
C ASN A 752 -33.68 -3.24 20.56
N ALA A 753 -33.07 -2.84 19.45
CA ALA A 753 -33.00 -1.45 19.03
C ALA A 753 -34.37 -0.82 18.79
N ALA A 754 -35.29 -1.53 18.10
CA ALA A 754 -36.66 -1.06 17.92
C ALA A 754 -37.40 -0.90 19.26
N ALA A 755 -37.10 -1.73 20.27
CA ALA A 755 -37.65 -1.57 21.62
C ALA A 755 -37.09 -0.33 22.34
N ILE A 756 -35.79 -0.03 22.18
CA ILE A 756 -35.16 1.21 22.70
C ILE A 756 -35.77 2.46 22.04
N MET A 757 -36.13 2.39 20.75
CA MET A 757 -36.85 3.46 20.03
C MET A 757 -38.35 3.53 20.38
N GLY A 758 -38.92 2.53 21.05
CA GLY A 758 -40.37 2.41 21.27
C GLY A 758 -41.19 1.99 20.04
N ASN A 759 -40.56 1.60 18.92
CA ASN A 759 -41.25 1.17 17.71
C ASN A 759 -41.79 -0.27 17.85
N SER A 760 -42.92 -0.40 18.54
CA SER A 760 -43.58 -1.69 18.79
C SER A 760 -44.09 -2.41 17.53
N ALA A 761 -44.25 -1.72 16.40
CA ALA A 761 -44.61 -2.33 15.12
C ALA A 761 -43.39 -3.06 14.52
N LEU A 762 -42.24 -2.40 14.48
CA LEU A 762 -41.00 -2.99 13.99
C LEU A 762 -40.50 -4.12 14.89
N CYS A 763 -40.67 -4.03 16.22
CA CYS A 763 -40.41 -5.15 17.13
C CYS A 763 -41.17 -6.43 16.73
N LYS A 764 -42.46 -6.30 16.40
CA LYS A 764 -43.30 -7.43 15.95
C LYS A 764 -42.88 -7.93 14.58
N LYS A 765 -42.53 -7.03 13.65
CA LYS A 765 -42.02 -7.40 12.31
C LYS A 765 -40.74 -8.23 12.41
N MET A 766 -39.78 -7.81 13.23
CA MET A 766 -38.53 -8.53 13.48
C MET A 766 -38.74 -9.88 14.19
N GLU A 767 -39.75 -9.97 15.07
CA GLU A 767 -40.12 -11.23 15.73
C GLU A 767 -40.78 -12.22 14.77
N ILE A 768 -41.67 -11.77 13.89
CA ILE A 768 -42.25 -12.61 12.82
C ILE A 768 -41.13 -13.07 11.86
N ALA A 769 -40.26 -12.16 11.43
CA ALA A 769 -39.12 -12.44 10.57
C ALA A 769 -38.15 -13.49 11.14
N SER A 770 -37.74 -13.35 12.42
CA SER A 770 -36.89 -14.35 13.11
C SER A 770 -37.58 -15.72 13.16
N ASN A 771 -38.88 -15.76 13.49
CA ASN A 771 -39.62 -17.03 13.51
C ASN A 771 -39.79 -17.67 12.12
N ALA A 772 -39.89 -16.88 11.05
CA ALA A 772 -40.01 -17.39 9.67
C ALA A 772 -38.73 -18.07 9.17
N ILE A 773 -37.55 -17.52 9.49
CA ILE A 773 -36.26 -18.11 9.12
C ILE A 773 -35.81 -19.25 10.06
N LYS A 774 -36.30 -19.27 11.31
CA LYS A 774 -35.91 -20.22 12.35
C LYS A 774 -36.71 -21.52 12.29
N ARG A 775 -36.48 -22.28 11.22
CA ARG A 775 -37.10 -23.59 10.98
C ARG A 775 -36.08 -24.59 10.43
N ASP A 776 -36.43 -25.86 10.54
CA ASP A 776 -35.79 -27.00 9.88
C ASP A 776 -34.28 -27.24 10.19
N ILE A 777 -33.36 -27.20 9.21
CA ILE A 777 -32.01 -27.82 9.28
C ILE A 777 -30.91 -26.99 9.94
#